data_AF-J9G6J3-F1
#
_entry.id   AF-J9G6J3-F1
#
_cell.length_a   1.000
_cell.length_b   1.000
_cell.length_c   1.000
_cell.angle_alpha   90.00
_cell.angle_beta   90.00
_cell.angle_gamma   90.00
#
_symmetry.space_group_name_H-M   'P 1'
#
loop_
_entity.id
_entity.type
_entity.pdbx_description
1 polymer ?
#
loop_
_entity_poly.entity_id
_entity_poly.type
_entity_poly.pdbx_seq_one_letter_code
_entity_poly.pdbx_strand_id
1 'polypeptide(L)'
;MSKHHKEEIECPHCHHKGEFDLWESVNVDLDPELREQVLNYRLFVWTCPKCESHVILPYDTLYHDMKHRFMLFFSYEFNGEEADKYAPMKMPKEFFMDGYTHRIVYGLKRLKEKILILEEGLNDVAVERMKFMISHIVMPEITEKGYELFFHQVDRTDEVSEYGAIFFVYHDQERDEEMIVRFAMDNYYEHCLAVELDPRMQVEGCMCMDQGWMVKQLLCAKENLLPDSRKGVKGMFKDGRWGLVDSDDCPLSEFKYWFVEAAQEGYFRAQVTGGSEYNLLRPNGSELLNQSFSYITEVHEGFFTFWRTKRKTKTTPTRYLHGVGHVSGVLLFPPLFERLSWLDEEKKEAYYAELDGKPYILTTDGSVYDPERQHLPKKLKIIPEKFFEKLANWVLPGLQFFYRDTDASVIVDTTYHVGDVLRAGRFVDVTTKLYKPAHKLRFIIASAHAAMLCEIDDLVRENPRIKDWNLCTLHYDSYFKVLDVYELDGVTQILLLHIPEAAARFLGDKPLDFILDGMGPDMNLIEMARKSLREKMCMEVHPRSLDSEFVERMFHPVGLDDDFYPVELSPDGDPVKKEMLHLSNMIHKLANDADIEDFYEVDDNFHFHGVKEDTICHGCVFAAEINDKGEGCGCLAQEEFRKNYLKGRCDHRKASYSDLSDYERHEQEKLQKESLQAAKECSAYALALVKDFIADELEGDINRLKDYDFNRLRSEDASRQKAVDKYLTCAGGNMQGPDIAIVRAIASLVFGKAWEEFTLESMDNYKFKVDYLHQLVYLFGCPIGLEWGLKQFKGLDKFNPSEELRDRVVRFWNLHQTIGNIILLPTMLTQNLVEINLTRAKRLWRNYPDSFLKELREELVDETHRNKYLQSECYKNRKIYARCKTKEGFDRLMRELLLEDFLDENGLPVHRFAGVGSMDKGLDKETYLKAVDEYLDFCEKEIPLRADRIIDRLKDILDNN
;
A
#
# COMPACT_ATOMS: atom_id res chain seq x y z
N MET A 1 25.51 32.65 3.91
CA MET A 1 25.96 33.76 4.78
C MET A 1 24.77 34.39 5.44
N SER A 2 24.85 34.68 6.74
CA SER A 2 23.81 35.41 7.45
C SER A 2 23.70 36.84 6.91
N LYS A 3 22.48 37.38 6.88
CA LYS A 3 22.20 38.74 6.41
C LYS A 3 21.37 39.46 7.44
N HIS A 4 21.81 40.66 7.80
CA HIS A 4 21.08 41.55 8.67
C HIS A 4 21.13 42.98 8.14
N HIS A 5 20.21 43.80 8.61
CA HIS A 5 20.28 45.25 8.48
C HIS A 5 19.97 45.91 9.82
N LYS A 6 20.47 47.13 10.00
CA LYS A 6 20.20 47.91 11.21
C LYS A 6 18.85 48.58 11.13
N GLU A 7 18.06 48.43 12.18
CA GLU A 7 16.79 49.14 12.36
C GLU A 7 16.78 49.93 13.68
N GLU A 8 16.12 51.09 13.67
CA GLU A 8 15.97 51.93 14.85
C GLU A 8 14.70 51.53 15.61
N ILE A 9 14.85 50.97 16.80
CA ILE A 9 13.76 50.50 17.65
C ILE A 9 13.44 51.54 18.71
N GLU A 10 12.16 51.90 18.84
CA GLU A 10 11.69 52.77 19.91
C GLU A 10 11.21 51.95 21.11
N CYS A 11 11.81 52.18 22.28
CA CYS A 11 11.42 51.51 23.51
C CYS A 11 9.97 51.86 23.93
N PRO A 12 9.07 50.88 24.12
CA PRO A 12 7.69 51.14 24.55
C PRO A 12 7.58 51.63 25.99
N HIS A 13 8.63 51.46 26.81
CA HIS A 13 8.64 51.86 28.22
C HIS A 13 9.18 53.29 28.44
N CYS A 14 10.24 53.69 27.72
CA CYS A 14 10.91 54.97 27.95
C CYS A 14 11.09 55.84 26.70
N HIS A 15 10.56 55.41 25.54
CA HIS A 15 10.63 56.09 24.24
C HIS A 15 12.06 56.43 23.76
N HIS A 16 13.06 55.76 24.32
CA HIS A 16 14.43 55.91 23.83
C HIS A 16 14.59 55.07 22.56
N LYS A 17 15.22 55.66 21.55
CA LYS A 17 15.54 55.02 20.28
C LYS A 17 16.94 54.42 20.36
N GLY A 18 17.09 53.17 19.93
CA GLY A 18 18.39 52.53 19.79
C GLY A 18 18.43 51.61 18.57
N GLU A 19 19.63 51.30 18.12
CA GLU A 19 19.83 50.40 16.98
C GLU A 19 19.66 48.93 17.40
N PHE A 20 19.18 48.11 16.46
CA PHE A 20 19.11 46.66 16.55
C PHE A 20 19.43 46.03 15.19
N ASP A 21 20.09 44.88 15.20
CA ASP A 21 20.38 44.11 13.99
C ASP A 21 19.21 43.14 13.72
N LEU A 22 18.43 43.43 12.68
CA LEU A 22 17.36 42.55 12.21
C LEU A 22 17.91 41.54 11.22
N TRP A 23 17.78 40.26 11.55
CA TRP A 23 18.33 39.16 10.76
C TRP A 23 17.31 38.65 9.73
N GLU A 24 17.57 38.95 8.45
CA GLU A 24 16.80 38.40 7.33
C GLU A 24 17.10 36.91 7.13
N SER A 25 18.35 36.51 7.37
CA SER A 25 18.76 35.11 7.33
C SER A 25 19.88 34.85 8.34
N VAL A 26 19.83 33.67 8.94
CA VAL A 26 20.81 33.14 9.87
C VAL A 26 21.31 31.82 9.30
N ASN A 27 22.60 31.73 9.05
CA ASN A 27 23.26 30.47 8.71
C ASN A 27 24.15 30.06 9.89
N VAL A 28 23.79 28.96 10.55
CA VAL A 28 24.42 28.56 11.81
C VAL A 28 25.74 27.82 11.64
N ASP A 29 26.07 27.36 10.44
CA ASP A 29 27.38 26.79 10.12
C ASP A 29 28.40 27.90 9.89
N LEU A 30 27.94 29.02 9.30
CA LEU A 30 28.78 30.17 9.02
C LEU A 30 28.94 31.10 10.22
N ASP A 31 27.90 31.22 11.05
CA ASP A 31 27.83 32.08 12.24
C ASP A 31 27.24 31.31 13.46
N PRO A 32 28.00 30.36 14.06
CA PRO A 32 27.49 29.42 15.06
C PRO A 32 26.94 30.06 16.34
N GLU A 33 27.42 31.25 16.71
CA GLU A 33 26.92 31.99 17.86
C GLU A 33 25.44 32.41 17.70
N LEU A 34 24.94 32.54 16.48
CA LEU A 34 23.55 32.87 16.20
C LEU A 34 22.62 31.70 16.53
N ARG A 35 23.11 30.45 16.46
CA ARG A 35 22.35 29.26 16.86
C ARG A 35 21.86 29.37 18.29
N GLU A 36 22.78 29.60 19.22
CA GLU A 36 22.45 29.76 20.64
C GLU A 36 21.50 30.94 20.87
N GLN A 37 21.69 32.05 20.16
CA GLN A 37 20.80 33.21 20.24
C GLN A 37 19.37 32.91 19.75
N VAL A 38 19.20 32.05 18.74
CA VAL A 38 17.88 31.58 18.31
C VAL A 38 17.27 30.66 19.37
N LEU A 39 18.02 29.67 19.87
CA LEU A 39 17.52 28.67 20.82
C LEU A 39 17.13 29.23 22.19
N ASN A 40 17.77 30.34 22.60
CA ASN A 40 17.45 31.07 23.83
C ASN A 40 16.60 32.33 23.59
N TYR A 41 16.12 32.53 22.36
CA TYR A 41 15.31 33.65 21.89
C TYR A 41 15.98 35.03 21.90
N ARG A 42 17.26 35.16 22.30
CA ARG A 42 17.96 36.45 22.33
C ARG A 42 18.05 37.13 20.97
N LEU A 43 18.10 36.37 19.88
CA LEU A 43 18.11 36.93 18.52
C LEU A 43 16.88 37.82 18.25
N PHE A 44 15.78 37.60 18.97
CA PHE A 44 14.53 38.33 18.79
C PHE A 44 14.23 39.29 19.95
N VAL A 45 15.18 39.51 20.84
CA VAL A 45 15.03 40.38 22.02
C VAL A 45 15.95 41.57 21.92
N TRP A 46 15.37 42.75 21.77
CA TRP A 46 16.09 44.01 21.94
C TRP A 46 16.04 44.46 23.39
N THR A 47 17.20 44.81 23.95
CA THR A 47 17.30 45.35 25.31
C THR A 47 17.54 46.85 25.25
N CYS A 48 16.62 47.64 25.80
CA CYS A 48 16.73 49.10 25.75
C CYS A 48 18.00 49.58 26.48
N PRO A 49 18.91 50.35 25.84
CA PRO A 49 20.15 50.78 26.46
C PRO A 49 19.95 51.82 27.57
N LYS A 50 18.74 52.39 27.72
CA LYS A 50 18.42 53.41 28.72
C LYS A 50 17.73 52.85 29.98
N CYS A 51 16.77 51.95 29.82
CA CYS A 51 15.97 51.44 30.93
C CYS A 51 16.00 49.91 31.08
N GLU A 52 16.83 49.22 30.29
CA GLU A 52 17.08 47.78 30.36
C GLU A 52 15.83 46.89 30.16
N SER A 53 14.73 47.48 29.68
CA SER A 53 13.53 46.73 29.35
C SER A 53 13.77 45.85 28.12
N HIS A 54 13.41 44.57 28.21
CA HIS A 54 13.43 43.62 27.09
C HIS A 54 12.19 43.79 26.23
N VAL A 55 12.39 43.92 24.91
CA VAL A 55 11.35 44.06 23.90
C VAL A 55 11.51 42.91 22.92
N ILE A 56 10.47 42.09 22.78
CA ILE A 56 10.43 41.03 21.76
C ILE A 56 10.06 41.67 20.43
N LEU A 57 10.86 41.44 19.39
CA LEU A 57 10.65 41.99 18.06
C LEU A 57 10.10 40.92 17.13
N PRO A 58 8.87 41.06 16.61
CA PRO A 58 8.25 40.08 15.75
C PRO A 58 8.71 40.28 14.29
N TYR A 59 9.84 39.68 13.91
CA TYR A 59 10.35 39.72 12.54
C TYR A 59 10.62 38.31 11.98
N ASP A 60 10.56 38.21 10.66
CA ASP A 60 10.73 36.97 9.92
C ASP A 60 12.21 36.70 9.65
N THR A 61 12.61 35.42 9.69
CA THR A 61 14.02 35.02 9.51
C THR A 61 14.10 33.71 8.77
N LEU A 62 14.99 33.61 7.79
CA LEU A 62 15.39 32.32 7.22
C LEU A 62 16.48 31.70 8.11
N TYR A 63 16.18 30.61 8.80
CA TYR A 63 17.17 29.80 9.50
C TYR A 63 17.71 28.72 8.55
N HIS A 64 19.02 28.61 8.43
CA HIS A 64 19.70 27.68 7.54
C HIS A 64 20.76 26.90 8.32
N ASP A 65 20.58 25.58 8.36
CA ASP A 65 21.54 24.62 8.89
C ASP A 65 22.01 23.73 7.73
N MET A 66 23.24 23.94 7.30
CA MET A 66 23.91 23.20 6.22
C MET A 66 24.29 21.81 6.69
N LYS A 67 24.92 21.68 7.87
CA LYS A 67 25.36 20.41 8.44
C LYS A 67 24.25 19.35 8.49
N HIS A 68 23.04 19.75 8.88
CA HIS A 68 21.88 18.86 8.97
C HIS A 68 20.92 19.03 7.78
N ARG A 69 21.29 19.83 6.78
CA ARG A 69 20.61 20.04 5.49
C ARG A 69 19.14 20.43 5.63
N PHE A 70 18.86 21.48 6.39
CA PHE A 70 17.50 22.03 6.47
C PHE A 70 17.44 23.55 6.47
N MET A 71 16.30 24.06 6.00
CA MET A 71 15.96 25.48 6.00
C MET A 71 14.58 25.69 6.61
N LEU A 72 14.50 26.58 7.59
CA LEU A 72 13.26 26.99 8.24
C LEU A 72 12.95 28.44 7.89
N PHE A 73 11.85 28.63 7.16
CA PHE A 73 11.27 29.95 6.92
C PHE A 73 10.44 30.31 8.16
N PHE A 74 11.02 31.10 9.06
CA PHE A 74 10.35 31.50 10.29
C PHE A 74 9.52 32.76 10.09
N SER A 75 8.29 32.73 10.60
CA SER A 75 7.42 33.89 10.76
C SER A 75 6.86 33.90 12.18
N TYR A 76 6.66 35.08 12.77
CA TYR A 76 6.13 35.16 14.12
C TYR A 76 4.70 34.64 14.23
N GLU A 77 3.85 35.06 13.30
CA GLU A 77 2.44 34.69 13.22
C GLU A 77 2.05 34.40 11.76
N PHE A 78 0.89 33.77 11.58
CA PHE A 78 0.32 33.55 10.26
C PHE A 78 -0.65 34.69 9.92
N ASN A 79 -0.30 35.51 8.92
CA ASN A 79 -1.03 36.74 8.60
C ASN A 79 -2.07 36.62 7.45
N GLY A 80 -2.37 35.40 7.00
CA GLY A 80 -3.20 35.18 5.81
C GLY A 80 -4.67 34.88 6.11
N GLU A 81 -5.58 35.85 5.88
CA GLU A 81 -7.03 35.63 6.06
C GLU A 81 -7.65 34.71 4.97
N GLU A 82 -7.01 34.54 3.80
CA GLU A 82 -7.52 33.73 2.67
C GLU A 82 -6.59 32.55 2.24
N ALA A 83 -5.42 32.38 2.86
CA ALA A 83 -4.46 31.34 2.50
C ALA A 83 -4.54 30.14 3.47
N ASP A 84 -4.45 28.92 2.94
CA ASP A 84 -4.31 27.72 3.78
C ASP A 84 -2.89 27.67 4.36
N LYS A 85 -2.74 27.98 5.65
CA LYS A 85 -1.47 27.93 6.42
C LYS A 85 -0.66 26.65 6.15
N TYR A 86 -1.35 25.55 5.87
CA TYR A 86 -0.78 24.23 5.71
C TYR A 86 -0.52 23.83 4.25
N ALA A 87 -0.85 24.68 3.28
CA ALA A 87 -0.52 24.44 1.88
C ALA A 87 0.99 24.66 1.64
N PRO A 88 1.58 23.98 0.63
CA PRO A 88 2.97 24.22 0.26
C PRO A 88 3.23 25.70 -0.08
N MET A 89 4.20 26.29 0.61
CA MET A 89 4.66 27.64 0.32
C MET A 89 5.34 27.66 -1.05
N LYS A 90 4.95 28.61 -1.91
CA LYS A 90 5.62 28.83 -3.20
C LYS A 90 6.99 29.45 -2.96
N MET A 91 8.02 28.62 -2.99
CA MET A 91 9.40 29.06 -2.87
C MET A 91 9.96 29.59 -4.20
N PRO A 92 10.77 30.67 -4.18
CA PRO A 92 11.60 31.01 -5.33
C PRO A 92 12.58 29.87 -5.59
N LYS A 93 12.79 29.51 -6.88
CA LYS A 93 13.66 28.38 -7.28
C LYS A 93 15.10 28.51 -6.75
N GLU A 94 15.55 29.73 -6.48
CA GLU A 94 16.88 30.05 -5.97
C GLU A 94 17.12 29.55 -4.53
N PHE A 95 16.06 29.31 -3.76
CA PHE A 95 16.15 28.79 -2.38
C PHE A 95 15.86 27.29 -2.28
N PHE A 96 15.55 26.63 -3.40
CA PHE A 96 15.33 25.19 -3.41
C PHE A 96 16.67 24.48 -3.54
N MET A 97 17.08 23.77 -2.48
CA MET A 97 18.30 22.96 -2.48
C MET A 97 17.94 21.47 -2.50
N ASP A 98 18.51 20.72 -3.45
CA ASP A 98 18.21 19.29 -3.57
C ASP A 98 18.73 18.52 -2.34
N GLY A 99 17.92 17.58 -1.84
CA GLY A 99 18.21 16.86 -0.59
C GLY A 99 18.11 17.68 0.70
N TYR A 100 17.61 18.92 0.67
CA TYR A 100 17.32 19.71 1.88
C TYR A 100 15.88 19.57 2.36
N THR A 101 15.69 19.55 3.69
CA THR A 101 14.38 19.67 4.31
C THR A 101 13.99 21.14 4.40
N HIS A 102 12.90 21.54 3.73
CA HIS A 102 12.38 22.90 3.79
C HIS A 102 11.08 22.93 4.58
N ARG A 103 10.96 23.83 5.56
CA ARG A 103 9.74 24.01 6.36
C ARG A 103 9.46 25.48 6.59
N ILE A 104 8.18 25.82 6.72
CA ILE A 104 7.76 27.11 7.24
C ILE A 104 7.29 26.91 8.69
N VAL A 105 7.72 27.78 9.60
CA VAL A 105 7.49 27.61 11.03
C VAL A 105 6.92 28.90 11.61
N TYR A 106 5.89 28.74 12.45
CA TYR A 106 5.23 29.87 13.11
C TYR A 106 5.38 29.79 14.64
N GLY A 107 5.89 30.85 15.23
CA GLY A 107 6.10 30.99 16.68
C GLY A 107 7.44 30.44 17.18
N LEU A 108 8.08 31.18 18.10
CA LEU A 108 9.45 30.95 18.55
C LEU A 108 9.68 29.56 19.19
N LYS A 109 8.74 29.09 20.02
CA LYS A 109 8.87 27.76 20.66
C LYS A 109 8.91 26.64 19.62
N ARG A 110 8.09 26.73 18.58
CA ARG A 110 8.04 25.76 17.48
C ARG A 110 9.27 25.85 16.58
N LEU A 111 9.82 27.06 16.39
CA LEU A 111 11.12 27.22 15.72
C LEU A 111 12.21 26.46 16.46
N LYS A 112 12.35 26.71 17.77
CA LYS A 112 13.31 26.01 18.63
C LYS A 112 13.14 24.50 18.55
N GLU A 113 11.92 24.01 18.74
CA GLU A 113 11.61 22.59 18.68
C GLU A 113 11.98 21.97 17.33
N LYS A 114 11.63 22.64 16.22
CA LYS A 114 11.90 22.12 14.87
C LYS A 114 13.40 22.04 14.58
N ILE A 115 14.18 23.01 15.05
CA ILE A 115 15.65 22.96 14.98
C ILE A 115 16.14 21.71 15.70
N LEU A 116 15.75 21.50 16.96
CA LEU A 116 16.19 20.35 17.75
C LEU A 116 15.82 18.99 17.12
N ILE A 117 14.62 18.88 16.56
CA ILE A 117 14.16 17.66 15.86
C ILE A 117 15.06 17.35 14.65
N LEU A 118 15.32 18.35 13.81
CA LEU A 118 16.03 18.16 12.55
C LEU A 118 17.54 18.01 12.76
N GLU A 119 18.12 18.68 13.76
CA GLU A 119 19.52 18.49 14.16
C GLU A 119 19.78 17.06 14.68
N GLU A 120 18.82 16.45 15.36
CA GLU A 120 18.88 15.03 15.76
C GLU A 120 18.68 14.06 14.59
N GLY A 121 18.38 14.56 13.39
CA GLY A 121 18.10 13.76 12.20
C GLY A 121 16.75 13.03 12.27
N LEU A 122 15.83 13.50 13.10
CA LEU A 122 14.51 12.89 13.25
C LEU A 122 13.55 13.35 12.13
N ASN A 123 12.64 12.47 11.76
CA ASN A 123 11.52 12.75 10.87
C ASN A 123 10.50 13.61 11.62
N ASP A 124 10.43 14.88 11.25
CA ASP A 124 9.58 15.86 11.92
C ASP A 124 8.08 15.55 11.82
N VAL A 125 7.65 14.85 10.77
CA VAL A 125 6.27 14.37 10.61
C VAL A 125 5.98 13.24 11.60
N ALA A 126 6.91 12.31 11.79
CA ALA A 126 6.76 11.23 12.76
C ALA A 126 6.69 11.76 14.20
N VAL A 127 7.54 12.74 14.53
CA VAL A 127 7.52 13.41 15.85
C VAL A 127 6.19 14.14 16.09
N GLU A 128 5.70 14.92 15.11
CA GLU A 128 4.39 15.58 15.23
C GLU A 128 3.24 14.56 15.35
N ARG A 129 3.33 13.41 14.67
CA ARG A 129 2.32 12.35 14.77
C ARG A 129 2.34 11.69 16.14
N MET A 130 3.53 11.43 16.71
CA MET A 130 3.68 10.95 18.09
C MET A 130 3.06 11.94 19.07
N LYS A 131 3.43 13.23 18.99
CA LYS A 131 2.86 14.28 19.84
C LYS A 131 1.33 14.29 19.78
N PHE A 132 0.78 14.16 18.58
CA PHE A 132 -0.66 14.09 18.37
C PHE A 132 -1.29 12.87 19.06
N MET A 133 -0.74 11.67 18.86
CA MET A 133 -1.27 10.46 19.50
C MET A 133 -1.16 10.51 21.02
N ILE A 134 -0.03 11.01 21.55
CA ILE A 134 0.17 11.18 22.99
C ILE A 134 -0.91 12.11 23.55
N SER A 135 -1.12 13.27 22.94
CA SER A 135 -2.05 14.28 23.45
C SER A 135 -3.54 13.99 23.24
N HIS A 136 -3.91 13.11 22.29
CA HIS A 136 -5.32 12.86 21.93
C HIS A 136 -5.81 11.44 22.27
N ILE A 137 -4.89 10.50 22.47
CA ILE A 137 -5.21 9.07 22.66
C ILE A 137 -4.58 8.54 23.95
N VAL A 138 -3.27 8.70 24.14
CA VAL A 138 -2.55 8.10 25.28
C VAL A 138 -2.79 8.91 26.57
N MET A 139 -2.71 10.23 26.47
CA MET A 139 -2.86 11.22 27.54
C MET A 139 -3.80 12.35 27.09
N PRO A 140 -5.10 12.04 26.88
CA PRO A 140 -6.08 13.00 26.34
C PRO A 140 -6.24 14.26 27.20
N GLU A 141 -5.91 14.19 28.50
CA GLU A 141 -5.94 15.33 29.43
C GLU A 141 -5.09 16.51 28.96
N ILE A 142 -4.04 16.26 28.17
CA ILE A 142 -3.19 17.32 27.59
C ILE A 142 -4.04 18.19 26.65
N THR A 143 -4.78 17.58 25.74
CA THR A 143 -5.65 18.32 24.80
C THR A 143 -6.88 18.89 25.51
N GLU A 144 -7.48 18.14 26.45
CA GLU A 144 -8.65 18.60 27.21
C GLU A 144 -8.38 19.88 28.00
N LYS A 145 -7.16 20.02 28.55
CA LYS A 145 -6.71 21.23 29.26
C LYS A 145 -6.10 22.30 28.35
N GLY A 146 -5.98 22.02 27.04
CA GLY A 146 -5.37 22.94 26.07
C GLY A 146 -3.86 23.12 26.23
N TYR A 147 -3.16 22.11 26.77
CA TYR A 147 -1.72 22.11 26.90
C TYR A 147 -1.06 21.76 25.55
N GLU A 148 0.10 22.38 25.29
CA GLU A 148 0.94 22.03 24.13
C GLU A 148 2.07 21.11 24.58
N LEU A 149 2.24 20.00 23.85
CA LEU A 149 3.33 19.04 24.03
C LEU A 149 4.46 19.39 23.06
N PHE A 150 5.71 19.34 23.51
CA PHE A 150 6.91 19.62 22.73
C PHE A 150 7.91 18.46 22.82
N PHE A 151 8.66 18.23 21.75
CA PHE A 151 9.87 17.40 21.77
C PHE A 151 10.93 18.04 22.69
N HIS A 152 11.57 17.20 23.50
CA HIS A 152 12.59 17.63 24.45
C HIS A 152 14.00 17.19 24.02
N GLN A 153 14.24 15.88 23.95
CA GLN A 153 15.53 15.30 23.60
C GLN A 153 15.42 13.80 23.26
N VAL A 154 16.51 13.23 22.75
CA VAL A 154 16.73 11.78 22.63
C VAL A 154 17.91 11.38 23.53
N ASP A 155 17.77 10.28 24.27
CA ASP A 155 18.88 9.65 24.99
C ASP A 155 19.14 8.27 24.42
N ARG A 156 20.19 8.14 23.60
CA ARG A 156 20.58 6.87 22.95
C ARG A 156 21.24 5.86 23.91
N THR A 157 21.53 6.28 25.14
CA THR A 157 22.15 5.43 26.17
C THR A 157 21.15 4.86 27.17
N ASP A 158 19.90 5.30 27.09
CA ASP A 158 18.82 4.84 27.93
C ASP A 158 18.53 3.34 27.72
N GLU A 159 18.37 2.59 28.82
CA GLU A 159 18.19 1.13 28.80
C GLU A 159 16.74 0.67 28.48
N VAL A 160 15.78 1.58 28.30
CA VAL A 160 14.38 1.23 27.99
C VAL A 160 14.27 0.44 26.69
N SER A 161 15.17 0.69 25.75
CA SER A 161 15.32 -0.09 24.55
C SER A 161 16.75 -0.04 24.03
N GLU A 162 17.07 -0.93 23.12
CA GLU A 162 18.38 -1.00 22.48
C GLU A 162 18.73 0.20 21.59
N TYR A 163 17.75 1.06 21.30
CA TYR A 163 17.93 2.30 20.55
C TYR A 163 17.83 3.56 21.44
N GLY A 164 17.59 3.39 22.74
CA GLY A 164 17.43 4.48 23.70
C GLY A 164 15.99 4.94 23.90
N ALA A 165 15.82 6.19 24.33
CA ALA A 165 14.54 6.81 24.65
C ALA A 165 14.34 8.17 23.95
N ILE A 166 13.09 8.49 23.65
CA ILE A 166 12.63 9.81 23.19
C ILE A 166 11.78 10.48 24.28
N PHE A 167 11.99 11.77 24.48
CA PHE A 167 11.34 12.54 25.55
C PHE A 167 10.52 13.70 24.98
N PHE A 168 9.35 13.89 25.57
CA PHE A 168 8.45 15.02 25.31
C PHE A 168 8.17 15.76 26.62
N VAL A 169 7.83 17.05 26.53
CA VAL A 169 7.54 17.91 27.67
C VAL A 169 6.28 18.73 27.43
N TYR A 170 5.45 18.87 28.46
CA TYR A 170 4.36 19.84 28.49
C TYR A 170 4.33 20.54 29.85
N HIS A 171 3.78 21.75 29.89
CA HIS A 171 3.68 22.52 31.13
C HIS A 171 2.27 22.36 31.73
N ASP A 172 2.17 21.75 32.91
CA ASP A 172 0.93 21.66 33.67
C ASP A 172 0.69 22.99 34.38
N GLN A 173 -0.19 23.81 33.79
CA GLN A 173 -0.51 25.15 34.30
C GLN A 173 -1.21 25.12 35.67
N GLU A 174 -1.84 24.01 36.06
CA GLU A 174 -2.49 23.91 37.38
C GLU A 174 -1.47 23.63 38.48
N ARG A 175 -0.42 22.87 38.16
CA ARG A 175 0.67 22.54 39.09
C ARG A 175 1.84 23.51 39.02
N ASP A 176 1.91 24.32 37.96
CA ASP A 176 3.04 25.18 37.62
C ASP A 176 4.37 24.39 37.50
N GLU A 177 4.29 23.22 36.88
CA GLU A 177 5.42 22.27 36.75
C GLU A 177 5.58 21.80 35.29
N GLU A 178 6.82 21.49 34.90
CA GLU A 178 7.11 20.81 33.63
C GLU A 178 6.99 19.30 33.81
N MET A 179 6.17 18.69 32.96
CA MET A 179 5.91 17.25 32.96
C MET A 179 6.65 16.61 31.80
N ILE A 180 7.41 15.54 32.08
CA ILE A 180 8.19 14.81 31.07
C ILE A 180 7.51 13.48 30.76
N VAL A 181 7.35 13.18 29.47
CA VAL A 181 6.84 11.93 28.94
C VAL A 181 7.96 11.20 28.20
N ARG A 182 8.18 9.92 28.50
CA ARG A 182 9.28 9.10 27.97
C ARG A 182 8.72 7.90 27.21
N PHE A 183 9.23 7.67 26.00
CA PHE A 183 8.94 6.48 25.20
C PHE A 183 10.25 5.81 24.75
N ALA A 184 10.19 4.50 24.48
CA ALA A 184 11.27 3.80 23.80
C ALA A 184 11.45 4.33 22.38
N MET A 185 12.69 4.36 21.89
CA MET A 185 12.98 4.79 20.52
C MET A 185 12.36 3.87 19.45
N ASP A 186 12.06 2.62 19.77
CA ASP A 186 11.29 1.69 18.92
C ASP A 186 9.94 2.31 18.53
N ASN A 187 9.26 2.96 19.49
CA ASN A 187 7.97 3.61 19.24
C ASN A 187 8.12 4.76 18.22
N TYR A 188 9.24 5.50 18.25
CA TYR A 188 9.52 6.51 17.23
C TYR A 188 9.69 5.89 15.82
N TYR A 189 10.40 4.76 15.70
CA TYR A 189 10.54 4.07 14.41
C TYR A 189 9.22 3.46 13.93
N GLU A 190 8.38 2.95 14.83
CA GLU A 190 7.04 2.48 14.52
C GLU A 190 6.14 3.63 14.02
N HIS A 191 6.30 4.83 14.56
CA HIS A 191 5.62 6.03 14.05
C HIS A 191 6.20 6.51 12.71
N CYS A 192 7.49 6.31 12.44
CA CYS A 192 8.07 6.54 11.12
C CYS A 192 7.43 5.61 10.08
N LEU A 193 7.29 4.31 10.41
CA LEU A 193 6.60 3.35 9.55
C LEU A 193 5.12 3.75 9.37
N ALA A 194 4.44 4.16 10.44
CA ALA A 194 3.06 4.64 10.36
C ALA A 194 2.92 5.84 9.39
N VAL A 195 3.88 6.77 9.41
CA VAL A 195 3.95 7.91 8.49
C VAL A 195 4.21 7.46 7.05
N GLU A 196 5.09 6.49 6.85
CA GLU A 196 5.38 5.93 5.52
C GLU A 196 4.14 5.27 4.90
N LEU A 197 3.40 4.49 5.69
CA LEU A 197 2.22 3.75 5.22
C LEU A 197 0.98 4.64 5.04
N ASP A 198 0.85 5.74 5.79
CA ASP A 198 -0.34 6.59 5.75
C ASP A 198 -0.21 7.67 4.65
N PRO A 199 -1.02 7.59 3.56
CA PRO A 199 -0.96 8.56 2.48
C PRO A 199 -1.33 9.99 2.89
N ARG A 200 -1.94 10.19 4.07
CA ARG A 200 -2.24 11.53 4.62
C ARG A 200 -0.99 12.22 5.15
N MET A 201 0.10 11.49 5.37
CA MET A 201 1.34 12.01 5.96
C MET A 201 2.37 12.48 4.91
N GLN A 202 2.01 12.44 3.63
CA GLN A 202 2.91 12.84 2.54
C GLN A 202 3.12 14.36 2.53
N VAL A 203 4.38 14.78 2.43
CA VAL A 203 4.80 16.19 2.46
C VAL A 203 5.31 16.62 1.08
N GLU A 204 4.81 17.76 0.59
CA GLU A 204 5.22 18.33 -0.71
C GLU A 204 5.88 19.69 -0.51
N GLY A 205 7.15 19.81 -0.90
CA GLY A 205 7.88 21.08 -0.85
C GLY A 205 8.03 21.64 0.56
N CYS A 206 7.80 22.94 0.72
CA CYS A 206 7.94 23.66 2.00
C CYS A 206 6.59 23.88 2.68
N MET A 207 6.28 23.06 3.69
CA MET A 207 5.00 23.11 4.42
C MET A 207 5.21 23.40 5.91
N CYS A 208 4.15 23.86 6.58
CA CYS A 208 4.12 24.02 8.03
C CYS A 208 3.70 22.71 8.70
N MET A 209 4.64 22.03 9.37
CA MET A 209 4.40 20.77 10.09
C MET A 209 4.33 21.04 11.60
N ASP A 210 3.12 21.20 12.12
CA ASP A 210 2.83 21.37 13.54
C ASP A 210 1.59 20.55 13.95
N GLN A 211 1.21 20.63 15.23
CA GLN A 211 0.01 19.96 15.77
C GLN A 211 -1.27 20.27 14.97
N GLY A 212 -1.42 21.50 14.47
CA GLY A 212 -2.61 21.89 13.71
C GLY A 212 -2.64 21.24 12.32
N TRP A 213 -1.47 21.00 11.71
CA TRP A 213 -1.37 20.18 10.51
C TRP A 213 -1.84 18.74 10.79
N MET A 214 -1.38 18.14 11.91
CA MET A 214 -1.78 16.78 12.30
C MET A 214 -3.29 16.66 12.56
N VAL A 215 -3.88 17.65 13.23
CA VAL A 215 -5.34 17.74 13.42
C VAL A 215 -6.06 17.67 12.08
N LYS A 216 -5.60 18.40 11.05
CA LYS A 216 -6.21 18.40 9.71
C LYS A 216 -6.15 17.02 9.04
N GLN A 217 -5.12 16.22 9.32
CA GLN A 217 -4.96 14.88 8.73
C GLN A 217 -5.73 13.79 9.49
N LEU A 218 -5.70 13.84 10.82
CA LEU A 218 -6.13 12.74 11.68
C LEU A 218 -7.51 12.98 12.32
N LEU A 219 -7.90 14.22 12.60
CA LEU A 219 -9.15 14.53 13.27
C LEU A 219 -10.31 14.59 12.27
N CYS A 220 -11.24 13.67 12.43
CA CYS A 220 -12.43 13.52 11.60
C CYS A 220 -13.71 13.76 12.42
N ALA A 221 -13.63 14.58 13.45
CA ALA A 221 -14.73 14.83 14.38
C ALA A 221 -15.70 15.89 13.84
N LYS A 222 -16.99 15.70 14.11
CA LYS A 222 -18.01 16.75 14.02
C LYS A 222 -18.12 17.43 15.38
N GLU A 223 -18.24 18.76 15.41
CA GLU A 223 -18.28 19.54 16.64
C GLU A 223 -19.38 19.05 17.59
N ASN A 224 -19.03 18.86 18.87
CA ASN A 224 -19.97 18.42 19.88
C ASN A 224 -20.77 19.62 20.43
N LEU A 225 -21.97 19.83 19.89
CA LEU A 225 -22.81 20.98 20.25
C LEU A 225 -23.70 20.73 21.49
N LEU A 226 -23.66 19.54 22.09
CA LEU A 226 -24.57 19.14 23.16
C LEU A 226 -23.82 18.47 24.34
N PRO A 227 -24.16 18.78 25.60
CA PRO A 227 -23.52 18.17 26.77
C PRO A 227 -23.99 16.72 27.03
N ASP A 228 -23.08 15.86 27.52
CA ASP A 228 -23.31 14.43 27.79
C ASP A 228 -24.05 14.16 29.11
N SER A 229 -25.23 14.78 29.28
CA SER A 229 -25.92 14.81 30.58
C SER A 229 -27.07 13.81 30.76
N ARG A 230 -27.36 12.92 29.79
CA ARG A 230 -28.60 12.12 29.82
C ARG A 230 -28.37 10.61 29.87
N LYS A 231 -29.12 9.95 30.75
CA LYS A 231 -29.08 8.49 30.97
C LYS A 231 -30.30 7.82 30.33
N GLY A 232 -30.10 6.67 29.70
CA GLY A 232 -31.19 5.86 29.11
C GLY A 232 -31.49 6.17 27.65
N VAL A 233 -30.47 6.19 26.80
CA VAL A 233 -30.58 6.48 25.36
C VAL A 233 -30.97 5.22 24.59
N LYS A 234 -31.93 5.33 23.68
CA LYS A 234 -32.34 4.22 22.79
C LYS A 234 -32.68 4.72 21.38
N GLY A 235 -32.54 3.83 20.40
CA GLY A 235 -33.08 4.05 19.06
C GLY A 235 -34.60 3.94 19.04
N MET A 236 -35.27 4.90 18.41
CA MET A 236 -36.71 4.88 18.17
C MET A 236 -37.00 5.05 16.69
N PHE A 237 -37.98 4.30 16.18
CA PHE A 237 -38.50 4.44 14.83
C PHE A 237 -39.78 5.29 14.84
N LYS A 238 -39.79 6.38 14.08
CA LYS A 238 -40.92 7.29 13.96
C LYS A 238 -41.01 7.84 12.53
N ASP A 239 -42.21 7.88 11.97
CA ASP A 239 -42.50 8.47 10.64
C ASP A 239 -41.62 7.93 9.50
N GLY A 240 -41.29 6.63 9.53
CA GLY A 240 -40.49 5.97 8.50
C GLY A 240 -38.97 6.10 8.67
N ARG A 241 -38.51 6.72 9.76
CA ARG A 241 -37.10 6.99 10.04
C ARG A 241 -36.71 6.65 11.48
N TRP A 242 -35.42 6.39 11.69
CA TRP A 242 -34.84 6.19 13.02
C TRP A 242 -34.22 7.47 13.55
N GLY A 243 -34.26 7.62 14.87
CA GLY A 243 -33.59 8.65 15.66
C GLY A 243 -33.28 8.13 17.07
N LEU A 244 -32.48 8.87 17.83
CA LEU A 244 -32.22 8.59 19.24
C LEU A 244 -33.17 9.38 20.14
N VAL A 245 -33.62 8.75 21.22
CA VAL A 245 -34.39 9.37 22.30
C VAL A 245 -33.80 9.05 23.66
N ASP A 246 -34.08 9.89 24.65
CA ASP A 246 -33.80 9.59 26.06
C ASP A 246 -34.87 8.68 26.69
N SER A 247 -34.76 8.46 28.01
CA SER A 247 -35.65 7.59 28.77
C SER A 247 -37.11 8.06 28.79
N ASP A 248 -37.36 9.34 28.54
CA ASP A 248 -38.68 9.97 28.51
C ASP A 248 -39.22 10.11 27.07
N ASP A 249 -38.60 9.38 26.11
CA ASP A 249 -38.88 9.44 24.67
C ASP A 249 -38.69 10.84 24.04
N CYS A 250 -37.89 11.72 24.68
CA CYS A 250 -37.55 13.02 24.09
C CYS A 250 -36.47 12.85 23.01
N PRO A 251 -36.64 13.46 21.82
CA PRO A 251 -35.68 13.36 20.72
C PRO A 251 -34.31 13.96 21.08
N LEU A 252 -33.27 13.14 20.91
CA LEU A 252 -31.85 13.53 21.01
C LEU A 252 -31.22 13.73 19.63
N SER A 253 -31.77 13.07 18.61
CA SER A 253 -31.37 13.27 17.22
C SER A 253 -32.58 13.52 16.33
N GLU A 254 -32.34 14.07 15.15
CA GLU A 254 -33.35 14.09 14.09
C GLU A 254 -33.75 12.65 13.69
N PHE A 255 -35.03 12.43 13.40
CA PHE A 255 -35.53 11.18 12.81
C PHE A 255 -35.24 11.17 11.30
N LYS A 256 -33.97 11.02 10.94
CA LYS A 256 -33.50 11.02 9.55
C LYS A 256 -32.82 9.73 9.12
N TYR A 257 -32.39 8.91 10.08
CA TYR A 257 -31.60 7.71 9.81
C TYR A 257 -32.49 6.58 9.26
N TRP A 258 -31.90 5.70 8.46
CA TRP A 258 -32.59 4.51 7.95
C TRP A 258 -32.63 3.39 8.97
N PHE A 259 -31.63 3.36 9.84
CA PHE A 259 -31.47 2.37 10.89
C PHE A 259 -30.52 2.92 11.96
N VAL A 260 -30.77 2.61 13.23
CA VAL A 260 -29.90 2.95 14.36
C VAL A 260 -29.85 1.77 15.32
N GLU A 261 -28.67 1.40 15.77
CA GLU A 261 -28.44 0.32 16.73
C GLU A 261 -27.31 0.65 17.71
N ALA A 262 -27.27 -0.06 18.85
CA ALA A 262 -26.20 0.13 19.83
C ALA A 262 -24.86 -0.37 19.28
N ALA A 263 -23.80 0.40 19.52
CA ALA A 263 -22.43 0.08 19.13
C ALA A 263 -21.51 -0.10 20.36
N GLN A 264 -22.08 -0.46 21.52
CA GLN A 264 -21.43 -0.55 22.84
C GLN A 264 -20.97 0.80 23.40
N GLU A 265 -20.56 0.81 24.68
CA GLU A 265 -20.02 1.97 25.41
C GLU A 265 -20.86 3.26 25.35
N GLY A 266 -22.17 3.12 25.13
CA GLY A 266 -23.10 4.24 25.01
C GLY A 266 -23.16 4.91 23.63
N TYR A 267 -22.40 4.40 22.65
CA TYR A 267 -22.43 4.87 21.26
C TYR A 267 -23.44 4.10 20.41
N PHE A 268 -23.87 4.69 19.31
CA PHE A 268 -24.86 4.08 18.41
C PHE A 268 -24.43 4.16 16.95
N ARG A 269 -24.49 3.06 16.22
CA ARG A 269 -24.25 3.03 14.78
C ARG A 269 -25.52 3.44 14.05
N ALA A 270 -25.42 4.44 13.18
CA ALA A 270 -26.55 4.98 12.42
C ALA A 270 -26.30 4.92 10.91
N GLN A 271 -27.27 4.40 10.17
CA GLN A 271 -27.26 4.36 8.71
C GLN A 271 -27.83 5.69 8.16
N VAL A 272 -26.96 6.51 7.58
CA VAL A 272 -27.26 7.89 7.17
C VAL A 272 -28.03 7.94 5.86
N THR A 273 -27.72 7.05 4.92
CA THR A 273 -28.38 6.99 3.59
C THR A 273 -29.06 5.64 3.36
N GLY A 274 -29.90 5.52 2.33
CA GLY A 274 -30.62 4.27 2.02
C GLY A 274 -29.71 3.18 1.45
N GLY A 275 -28.40 3.45 1.37
CA GLY A 275 -27.35 2.53 0.98
C GLY A 275 -26.36 2.30 2.12
N SER A 276 -25.19 1.75 1.80
CA SER A 276 -24.15 1.40 2.77
C SER A 276 -23.33 2.63 3.20
N GLU A 277 -23.94 3.56 3.94
CA GLU A 277 -23.24 4.70 4.54
C GLU A 277 -23.67 4.86 6.01
N TYR A 278 -22.71 4.72 6.91
CA TYR A 278 -22.88 4.70 8.35
C TYR A 278 -22.03 5.77 9.03
N ASN A 279 -22.54 6.26 10.16
CA ASN A 279 -21.83 7.13 11.09
C ASN A 279 -22.04 6.59 12.52
N LEU A 280 -21.19 7.01 13.44
CA LEU A 280 -21.32 6.70 14.86
C LEU A 280 -21.98 7.91 15.55
N LEU A 281 -22.95 7.68 16.42
CA LEU A 281 -23.63 8.72 17.19
C LEU A 281 -23.13 8.68 18.64
N ARG A 282 -22.87 9.87 19.18
CA ARG A 282 -22.58 10.08 20.60
C ARG A 282 -23.81 9.79 21.46
N PRO A 283 -23.64 9.56 22.78
CA PRO A 283 -24.77 9.40 23.71
C PRO A 283 -25.78 10.56 23.63
N ASN A 284 -25.32 11.77 23.36
CA ASN A 284 -26.17 12.95 23.22
C ASN A 284 -26.95 13.06 21.89
N GLY A 285 -26.83 12.08 20.99
CA GLY A 285 -27.54 12.03 19.70
C GLY A 285 -26.82 12.67 18.52
N SER A 286 -25.70 13.38 18.74
CA SER A 286 -24.91 14.00 17.67
C SER A 286 -24.08 12.97 16.90
N GLU A 287 -23.91 13.19 15.59
CA GLU A 287 -22.97 12.42 14.76
C GLU A 287 -21.53 12.70 15.23
N LEU A 288 -20.75 11.65 15.44
CA LEU A 288 -19.36 11.71 15.86
C LEU A 288 -18.47 12.21 14.71
N LEU A 289 -18.61 11.60 13.53
CA LEU A 289 -17.70 11.82 12.41
C LEU A 289 -18.26 12.84 11.43
N ASN A 290 -17.41 13.65 10.83
CA ASN A 290 -17.80 14.63 9.80
C ASN A 290 -18.05 13.99 8.41
N GLN A 291 -17.80 12.68 8.27
CA GLN A 291 -18.05 11.89 7.06
C GLN A 291 -18.64 10.52 7.42
N SER A 292 -19.20 9.82 6.41
CA SER A 292 -19.74 8.46 6.55
C SER A 292 -18.86 7.41 5.87
N PHE A 293 -19.01 6.17 6.33
CA PHE A 293 -18.25 4.99 5.89
C PHE A 293 -19.16 3.83 5.50
N SER A 294 -18.63 2.85 4.75
CA SER A 294 -19.44 1.71 4.32
C SER A 294 -19.99 0.88 5.48
N TYR A 295 -19.26 0.87 6.60
CA TYR A 295 -19.69 0.32 7.88
C TYR A 295 -18.73 0.77 8.98
N ILE A 296 -19.18 0.66 10.23
CA ILE A 296 -18.42 0.94 11.45
C ILE A 296 -18.69 -0.20 12.44
N THR A 297 -17.69 -0.75 13.12
CA THR A 297 -17.87 -1.84 14.10
C THR A 297 -18.37 -1.33 15.45
N GLU A 298 -18.51 -2.25 16.41
CA GLU A 298 -18.70 -1.89 17.81
C GLU A 298 -17.46 -1.18 18.36
N VAL A 299 -17.69 -0.36 19.39
CA VAL A 299 -16.68 0.40 20.14
C VAL A 299 -16.17 -0.47 21.29
N HIS A 300 -14.86 -0.47 21.49
CA HIS A 300 -14.19 -1.13 22.61
C HIS A 300 -13.01 -0.28 23.09
N GLU A 301 -13.03 0.09 24.36
CA GLU A 301 -12.11 1.05 24.99
C GLU A 301 -11.99 2.35 24.17
N GLY A 302 -13.12 2.82 23.65
CA GLY A 302 -13.16 3.98 22.76
C GLY A 302 -12.68 3.72 21.32
N PHE A 303 -12.14 2.56 20.97
CA PHE A 303 -11.69 2.24 19.62
C PHE A 303 -12.75 1.52 18.79
N PHE A 304 -12.78 1.78 17.48
CA PHE A 304 -13.63 1.10 16.53
C PHE A 304 -12.92 0.94 15.18
N THR A 305 -13.31 -0.07 14.40
CA THR A 305 -12.85 -0.23 13.02
C THR A 305 -13.95 0.19 12.05
N PHE A 306 -13.55 0.62 10.85
CA PHE A 306 -14.47 1.06 9.81
C PHE A 306 -13.89 0.72 8.45
N TRP A 307 -14.73 0.67 7.40
CA TRP A 307 -14.22 0.40 6.06
C TRP A 307 -14.91 1.18 4.95
N ARG A 308 -14.22 1.29 3.81
CA ARG A 308 -14.78 1.76 2.54
C ARG A 308 -14.78 0.64 1.51
N THR A 309 -15.88 0.52 0.77
CA THR A 309 -16.02 -0.46 -0.30
C THR A 309 -15.51 0.12 -1.63
N LYS A 310 -14.40 -0.41 -2.15
CA LYS A 310 -13.92 -0.11 -3.50
C LYS A 310 -14.57 -1.08 -4.49
N ARG A 311 -15.62 -0.61 -5.19
CA ARG A 311 -16.48 -1.46 -6.03
C ARG A 311 -15.72 -2.05 -7.23
N LYS A 312 -16.11 -3.27 -7.60
CA LYS A 312 -15.62 -4.03 -8.75
C LYS A 312 -15.59 -3.20 -10.04
N THR A 313 -14.48 -3.26 -10.76
CA THR A 313 -14.38 -2.87 -12.18
C THR A 313 -14.35 -4.13 -13.05
N LYS A 314 -14.31 -3.99 -14.38
CA LYS A 314 -14.23 -5.17 -15.28
C LYS A 314 -13.03 -6.09 -15.00
N THR A 315 -11.97 -5.58 -14.35
CA THR A 315 -10.69 -6.28 -14.13
C THR A 315 -10.33 -6.48 -12.66
N THR A 316 -11.04 -5.88 -11.71
CA THR A 316 -10.65 -5.92 -10.28
C THR A 316 -11.86 -6.24 -9.40
N PRO A 317 -11.81 -7.26 -8.52
CA PRO A 317 -12.91 -7.59 -7.61
C PRO A 317 -13.18 -6.46 -6.61
N THR A 318 -14.36 -6.48 -5.97
CA THR A 318 -14.69 -5.55 -4.88
C THR A 318 -13.71 -5.77 -3.74
N ARG A 319 -13.07 -4.69 -3.25
CA ARG A 319 -12.19 -4.71 -2.08
C ARG A 319 -12.81 -3.89 -0.95
N TYR A 320 -12.60 -4.33 0.28
CA TYR A 320 -12.97 -3.61 1.50
C TYR A 320 -11.66 -3.16 2.15
N LEU A 321 -11.49 -1.85 2.28
CA LEU A 321 -10.31 -1.29 2.94
C LEU A 321 -10.71 -0.82 4.32
N HIS A 322 -10.00 -1.28 5.34
CA HIS A 322 -10.29 -1.11 6.75
C HIS A 322 -9.36 -0.06 7.37
N GLY A 323 -9.87 0.67 8.35
CA GLY A 323 -9.15 1.65 9.15
C GLY A 323 -9.53 1.54 10.63
N VAL A 324 -8.78 2.24 11.49
CA VAL A 324 -8.96 2.26 12.95
C VAL A 324 -9.27 3.70 13.37
N GLY A 325 -10.32 3.87 14.17
CA GLY A 325 -10.75 5.15 14.71
C GLY A 325 -10.98 5.09 16.21
N HIS A 326 -11.01 6.25 16.84
CA HIS A 326 -11.29 6.42 18.26
C HIS A 326 -12.47 7.37 18.46
N VAL A 327 -13.22 7.22 19.56
CA VAL A 327 -14.42 8.01 19.88
C VAL A 327 -14.14 9.50 20.14
N SER A 328 -12.89 9.92 20.26
CA SER A 328 -12.50 11.34 20.17
C SER A 328 -12.71 11.92 18.76
N GLY A 329 -13.00 11.07 17.77
CA GLY A 329 -13.13 11.41 16.36
C GLY A 329 -11.80 11.39 15.61
N VAL A 330 -10.73 10.91 16.24
CA VAL A 330 -9.43 10.67 15.60
C VAL A 330 -9.51 9.38 14.77
N LEU A 331 -9.08 9.45 13.51
CA LEU A 331 -8.86 8.27 12.67
C LEU A 331 -7.36 7.94 12.68
N LEU A 332 -6.97 7.03 13.58
CA LEU A 332 -5.57 6.59 13.74
C LEU A 332 -4.98 6.15 12.40
N PHE A 333 -5.77 5.38 11.64
CA PHE A 333 -5.43 4.94 10.30
C PHE A 333 -6.61 5.09 9.36
N PRO A 334 -6.41 5.58 8.12
CA PRO A 334 -7.49 5.64 7.14
C PRO A 334 -7.91 4.24 6.66
N PRO A 335 -8.97 4.10 5.83
CA PRO A 335 -9.31 2.84 5.19
C PRO A 335 -8.23 2.39 4.20
N LEU A 336 -7.19 1.71 4.71
CA LEU A 336 -6.00 1.31 3.94
C LEU A 336 -5.74 -0.19 3.98
N PHE A 337 -6.12 -0.88 5.06
CA PHE A 337 -5.78 -2.28 5.26
C PHE A 337 -6.78 -3.22 4.55
N GLU A 338 -6.28 -4.25 3.88
CA GLU A 338 -7.12 -5.24 3.19
C GLU A 338 -7.75 -6.23 4.18
N ARG A 339 -7.11 -6.42 5.34
CA ARG A 339 -7.60 -7.17 6.49
C ARG A 339 -7.24 -6.45 7.77
N LEU A 340 -8.17 -6.48 8.72
CA LEU A 340 -8.01 -5.87 10.04
C LEU A 340 -8.86 -6.65 11.05
N SER A 341 -8.24 -7.10 12.14
CA SER A 341 -8.91 -7.77 13.25
C SER A 341 -8.15 -7.53 14.55
N TRP A 342 -8.78 -7.74 15.69
CA TRP A 342 -8.05 -7.76 16.96
C TRP A 342 -7.00 -8.88 16.94
N LEU A 343 -5.82 -8.62 17.49
CA LEU A 343 -4.76 -9.62 17.62
C LEU A 343 -5.14 -10.68 18.66
N ASP A 344 -5.73 -10.24 19.76
CA ASP A 344 -6.29 -11.05 20.85
C ASP A 344 -7.70 -10.54 21.13
N GLU A 345 -8.71 -11.40 20.92
CA GLU A 345 -10.14 -11.05 21.10
C GLU A 345 -10.53 -10.86 22.58
N GLU A 346 -9.75 -11.39 23.52
CA GLU A 346 -9.99 -11.22 24.95
C GLU A 346 -9.34 -9.95 25.49
N LYS A 347 -8.07 -9.71 25.12
CA LYS A 347 -7.31 -8.55 25.62
C LYS A 347 -7.52 -7.27 24.84
N LYS A 348 -7.67 -7.38 23.51
CA LYS A 348 -7.88 -6.25 22.58
C LYS A 348 -6.88 -5.09 22.75
N GLU A 349 -5.61 -5.42 22.97
CA GLU A 349 -4.52 -4.43 23.14
C GLU A 349 -3.95 -3.94 21.80
N ALA A 350 -4.10 -4.72 20.72
CA ALA A 350 -3.57 -4.40 19.40
C ALA A 350 -4.40 -5.07 18.28
N TYR A 351 -4.23 -4.58 17.05
CA TYR A 351 -4.85 -5.12 15.84
C TYR A 351 -3.82 -5.84 14.97
N TYR A 352 -4.19 -6.99 14.42
CA TYR A 352 -3.55 -7.55 13.23
C TYR A 352 -4.08 -6.83 11.99
N ALA A 353 -3.18 -6.41 11.11
CA ALA A 353 -3.51 -5.78 9.85
C ALA A 353 -2.71 -6.38 8.68
N GLU A 354 -3.28 -6.37 7.48
CA GLU A 354 -2.59 -6.79 6.25
C GLU A 354 -2.70 -5.68 5.19
N LEU A 355 -1.57 -5.23 4.66
CA LEU A 355 -1.46 -4.26 3.58
C LEU A 355 -0.55 -4.82 2.50
N ASP A 356 -1.04 -4.88 1.26
CA ASP A 356 -0.35 -5.47 0.10
C ASP A 356 0.24 -6.87 0.37
N GLY A 357 -0.47 -7.67 1.17
CA GLY A 357 -0.06 -9.03 1.54
C GLY A 357 1.04 -9.13 2.60
N LYS A 358 1.49 -8.01 3.17
CA LYS A 358 2.45 -7.93 4.30
C LYS A 358 1.68 -7.71 5.63
N PRO A 359 2.00 -8.49 6.69
CA PRO A 359 1.34 -8.36 7.98
C PRO A 359 1.95 -7.21 8.80
N TYR A 360 1.11 -6.54 9.60
CA TYR A 360 1.48 -5.49 10.55
C TYR A 360 0.69 -5.67 11.85
N ILE A 361 1.25 -5.19 12.96
CA ILE A 361 0.54 -5.04 14.24
C ILE A 361 0.33 -3.54 14.46
N LEU A 362 -0.91 -3.13 14.68
CA LEU A 362 -1.29 -1.76 14.98
C LEU A 362 -1.66 -1.66 16.45
N THR A 363 -1.01 -0.81 17.20
CA THR A 363 -1.26 -0.59 18.63
C THR A 363 -2.26 0.55 18.85
N THR A 364 -2.84 0.59 20.03
CA THR A 364 -3.84 1.61 20.42
C THR A 364 -3.24 3.00 20.65
N ASP A 365 -1.92 3.11 20.85
CA ASP A 365 -1.19 4.40 20.83
C ASP A 365 -0.94 4.92 19.41
N GLY A 366 -1.38 4.19 18.38
CA GLY A 366 -1.28 4.58 16.98
C GLY A 366 0.06 4.24 16.34
N SER A 367 0.94 3.49 17.00
CA SER A 367 2.17 2.97 16.38
C SER A 367 1.87 1.82 15.41
N VAL A 368 2.82 1.56 14.50
CA VAL A 368 2.76 0.41 13.57
C VAL A 368 4.04 -0.40 13.72
N TYR A 369 3.86 -1.65 14.11
CA TYR A 369 4.95 -2.61 14.21
C TYR A 369 4.93 -3.55 13.00
N ASP A 370 6.00 -3.55 12.22
CA ASP A 370 6.28 -4.60 11.24
C ASP A 370 6.97 -5.78 11.94
N PRO A 371 6.39 -6.99 11.95
CA PRO A 371 6.98 -8.15 12.59
C PRO A 371 8.32 -8.59 12.00
N GLU A 372 8.64 -8.20 10.76
CA GLU A 372 9.98 -8.42 10.19
C GLU A 372 11.02 -7.41 10.70
N ARG A 373 10.58 -6.35 11.39
CA ARG A 373 11.41 -5.26 11.92
C ARG A 373 12.27 -4.57 10.86
N GLN A 374 11.83 -4.58 9.60
CA GLN A 374 12.54 -3.92 8.50
C GLN A 374 12.59 -2.39 8.66
N HIS A 375 11.61 -1.83 9.35
CA HIS A 375 11.53 -0.41 9.72
C HIS A 375 12.52 0.00 10.81
N LEU A 376 13.06 -0.94 11.58
CA LEU A 376 14.04 -0.65 12.62
C LEU A 376 15.44 -0.48 11.99
N PRO A 377 16.28 0.44 12.49
CA PRO A 377 17.64 0.62 12.00
C PRO A 377 18.45 -0.67 12.13
N LYS A 378 19.14 -1.08 11.05
CA LYS A 378 20.04 -2.24 11.09
C LYS A 378 21.16 -2.02 12.11
N LYS A 379 21.44 -3.02 12.93
CA LYS A 379 22.47 -2.91 13.95
C LYS A 379 23.83 -3.19 13.36
N LEU A 380 24.74 -2.23 13.53
CA LEU A 380 26.16 -2.41 13.24
C LEU A 380 26.87 -2.79 14.54
N LYS A 381 27.21 -4.08 14.66
CA LYS A 381 28.01 -4.57 15.77
C LYS A 381 29.47 -4.53 15.38
N ILE A 382 30.17 -3.49 15.81
CA ILE A 382 31.62 -3.39 15.62
C ILE A 382 32.30 -4.51 16.40
N ILE A 383 33.22 -5.22 15.75
CA ILE A 383 34.15 -6.17 16.37
C ILE A 383 35.42 -5.36 16.71
N PRO A 384 35.61 -4.91 17.96
CA PRO A 384 36.65 -3.93 18.28
C PRO A 384 38.05 -4.41 17.91
N GLU A 385 38.35 -5.68 18.16
CA GLU A 385 39.68 -6.25 17.88
C GLU A 385 40.02 -6.19 16.39
N LYS A 386 39.06 -6.55 15.52
CA LYS A 386 39.24 -6.49 14.06
C LYS A 386 39.31 -5.04 13.56
N PHE A 387 38.52 -4.15 14.13
CA PHE A 387 38.54 -2.74 13.78
C PHE A 387 39.92 -2.12 14.03
N PHE A 388 40.46 -2.34 15.24
CA PHE A 388 41.77 -1.82 15.60
C PHE A 388 42.91 -2.44 14.79
N GLU A 389 42.86 -3.76 14.55
CA GLU A 389 43.85 -4.45 13.71
C GLU A 389 43.88 -3.90 12.29
N LYS A 390 42.71 -3.76 11.64
CA LYS A 390 42.61 -3.26 10.27
C LYS A 390 43.00 -1.79 10.15
N LEU A 391 42.60 -0.96 11.11
CA LEU A 391 43.00 0.43 11.18
C LEU A 391 44.53 0.59 11.30
N ALA A 392 45.18 -0.19 12.19
CA ALA A 392 46.62 -0.15 12.34
C ALA A 392 47.35 -0.61 11.06
N ASN A 393 46.85 -1.67 10.41
CA ASN A 393 47.40 -2.18 9.14
C ASN A 393 47.24 -1.20 7.97
N TRP A 394 46.23 -0.33 8.02
CA TRP A 394 46.04 0.73 7.03
C TRP A 394 46.98 1.91 7.31
N VAL A 395 47.02 2.39 8.56
CA VAL A 395 47.74 3.64 8.90
C VAL A 395 49.27 3.46 8.93
N LEU A 396 49.79 2.36 9.48
CA LEU A 396 51.21 2.27 9.85
C LEU A 396 52.17 1.90 8.70
N PRO A 397 51.88 0.90 7.84
CA PRO A 397 52.84 0.47 6.82
C PRO A 397 53.10 1.56 5.76
N GLY A 398 54.33 2.06 5.69
CA GLY A 398 54.71 3.11 4.73
C GLY A 398 54.39 4.55 5.17
N LEU A 399 53.96 4.73 6.43
CA LEU A 399 53.66 6.04 7.02
C LEU A 399 54.87 6.99 6.95
N GLN A 400 54.67 8.17 6.37
CA GLN A 400 55.68 9.23 6.28
C GLN A 400 55.06 10.63 6.37
N PHE A 401 55.90 11.66 6.57
CA PHE A 401 55.44 13.05 6.61
C PHE A 401 55.48 13.72 5.24
N PHE A 402 54.38 14.39 4.94
CA PHE A 402 54.23 15.32 3.83
C PHE A 402 54.05 16.74 4.35
N TYR A 403 54.42 17.73 3.54
CA TYR A 403 54.45 19.12 3.93
C TYR A 403 53.65 19.98 2.95
N ARG A 404 52.93 20.96 3.48
CA ARG A 404 52.21 22.00 2.75
C ARG A 404 52.24 23.28 3.59
N ASP A 405 52.66 24.38 2.99
CA ASP A 405 52.74 25.69 3.65
C ASP A 405 51.72 26.63 2.98
N THR A 406 51.02 27.44 3.77
CA THR A 406 50.04 28.42 3.27
C THR A 406 49.97 29.68 4.14
N ASP A 407 49.62 30.80 3.52
CA ASP A 407 49.28 32.07 4.16
C ASP A 407 47.76 32.36 4.12
N ALA A 408 46.95 31.34 3.86
CA ALA A 408 45.49 31.48 3.93
C ALA A 408 45.06 32.06 5.29
N SER A 409 44.16 33.04 5.24
CA SER A 409 43.65 33.74 6.43
C SER A 409 42.66 32.86 7.19
N VAL A 410 43.17 31.85 7.90
CA VAL A 410 42.37 30.94 8.73
C VAL A 410 42.59 31.25 10.21
N ILE A 411 41.51 31.29 10.99
CA ILE A 411 41.59 31.42 12.45
C ILE A 411 41.85 30.01 13.02
N VAL A 412 43.13 29.65 13.17
CA VAL A 412 43.53 28.28 13.56
C VAL A 412 42.86 27.83 14.86
N ASP A 413 42.83 28.71 15.87
CA ASP A 413 42.30 28.41 17.21
C ASP A 413 40.82 27.99 17.24
N THR A 414 40.04 28.34 16.22
CA THR A 414 38.62 27.96 16.10
C THR A 414 38.39 26.90 15.02
N THR A 415 39.41 26.59 14.23
CA THR A 415 39.27 25.75 13.02
C THR A 415 39.88 24.36 13.19
N TYR A 416 40.95 24.23 13.97
CA TYR A 416 41.67 22.97 14.15
C TYR A 416 41.91 22.70 15.62
N HIS A 417 41.13 21.80 16.21
CA HIS A 417 41.32 21.34 17.59
C HIS A 417 41.89 19.92 17.59
N VAL A 418 42.72 19.62 18.60
CA VAL A 418 43.27 18.28 18.77
C VAL A 418 42.12 17.30 19.02
N GLY A 419 42.06 16.23 18.23
CA GLY A 419 40.96 15.29 18.24
C GLY A 419 39.96 15.48 17.10
N ASP A 420 39.97 16.61 16.39
CA ASP A 420 39.05 16.84 15.28
C ASP A 420 39.30 15.86 14.13
N VAL A 421 38.22 15.44 13.48
CA VAL A 421 38.25 14.71 12.21
C VAL A 421 37.94 15.70 11.09
N LEU A 422 38.76 15.72 10.05
CA LEU A 422 38.63 16.59 8.89
C LEU A 422 38.44 15.74 7.64
N ARG A 423 37.56 16.16 6.73
CA ARG A 423 37.52 15.62 5.37
C ARG A 423 38.14 16.63 4.42
N ALA A 424 38.94 16.17 3.46
CA ALA A 424 39.66 17.06 2.54
C ALA A 424 38.75 17.97 1.70
N GLY A 425 37.69 17.42 1.10
CA GLY A 425 36.75 18.11 0.20
C GLY A 425 37.33 18.55 -1.14
N ARG A 426 38.63 18.33 -1.36
CA ARG A 426 39.39 18.66 -2.58
C ARG A 426 40.67 17.86 -2.61
N PHE A 427 41.25 17.67 -3.78
CA PHE A 427 42.58 17.05 -3.88
C PHE A 427 43.59 17.86 -3.08
N VAL A 428 44.28 17.21 -2.14
CA VAL A 428 45.27 17.88 -1.29
C VAL A 428 46.65 17.60 -1.85
N ASP A 429 47.17 18.59 -2.57
CA ASP A 429 48.54 18.55 -3.02
C ASP A 429 49.50 18.74 -1.83
N VAL A 430 50.57 17.97 -1.82
CA VAL A 430 51.62 18.01 -0.81
C VAL A 430 52.99 17.75 -1.43
N THR A 431 54.06 17.96 -0.67
CA THR A 431 55.43 17.59 -1.06
C THR A 431 56.08 16.75 0.03
N THR A 432 56.90 15.78 -0.35
CA THR A 432 57.67 14.95 0.61
C THR A 432 58.78 15.74 1.32
N LYS A 433 59.09 16.96 0.88
CA LYS A 433 60.18 17.77 1.48
C LYS A 433 59.93 19.27 1.40
N LEU A 434 60.06 19.93 2.54
CA LEU A 434 60.19 21.38 2.72
C LEU A 434 61.21 21.71 3.82
N TYR A 435 61.76 22.93 3.80
CA TYR A 435 62.68 23.47 4.79
C TYR A 435 61.99 24.52 5.66
N LYS A 436 62.63 25.67 5.91
CA LYS A 436 62.00 26.77 6.64
C LYS A 436 60.70 27.18 5.95
N PRO A 437 59.57 27.24 6.67
CA PRO A 437 58.31 27.73 6.14
C PRO A 437 58.47 29.12 5.53
N ALA A 438 57.98 29.30 4.30
CA ALA A 438 57.85 30.62 3.68
C ALA A 438 56.60 31.36 4.19
N HIS A 439 55.63 30.60 4.68
CA HIS A 439 54.30 31.04 5.08
C HIS A 439 54.04 30.77 6.58
N LYS A 440 53.01 31.41 7.14
CA LYS A 440 52.69 31.37 8.57
C LYS A 440 52.05 30.06 9.03
N LEU A 441 51.38 29.33 8.15
CA LEU A 441 50.72 28.06 8.47
C LEU A 441 51.40 26.90 7.76
N ARG A 442 51.72 25.84 8.49
CA ARG A 442 52.26 24.58 7.96
C ARG A 442 51.35 23.41 8.32
N PHE A 443 50.85 22.71 7.31
CA PHE A 443 50.31 21.37 7.49
C PHE A 443 51.44 20.36 7.36
N ILE A 444 51.62 19.55 8.39
CA ILE A 444 52.44 18.34 8.33
C ILE A 444 51.51 17.14 8.40
N ILE A 445 51.47 16.36 7.33
CA ILE A 445 50.49 15.27 7.15
C ILE A 445 51.24 13.93 7.22
N ALA A 446 50.93 13.12 8.22
CA ALA A 446 51.39 11.75 8.33
C ALA A 446 50.47 10.86 7.49
N SER A 447 51.00 10.25 6.42
CA SER A 447 50.22 9.36 5.57
C SER A 447 51.06 8.23 4.96
N ALA A 448 50.45 7.05 4.82
CA ALA A 448 50.95 5.95 4.00
C ALA A 448 50.37 5.97 2.56
N HIS A 449 49.40 6.85 2.30
CA HIS A 449 48.47 6.76 1.18
C HIS A 449 48.41 8.08 0.39
N ALA A 450 49.54 8.52 -0.16
CA ALA A 450 49.61 9.66 -1.07
C ALA A 450 50.02 9.20 -2.47
N ALA A 451 49.36 9.71 -3.51
CA ALA A 451 49.76 9.44 -4.89
C ALA A 451 51.07 10.18 -5.21
N MET A 452 52.15 9.43 -5.38
CA MET A 452 53.50 9.95 -5.67
C MET A 452 53.65 10.38 -7.14
N LEU A 453 52.97 11.46 -7.55
CA LEU A 453 52.97 11.92 -8.94
C LEU A 453 54.38 12.21 -9.48
N CYS A 454 55.29 12.69 -8.62
CA CYS A 454 56.69 12.95 -8.93
C CYS A 454 57.54 11.70 -9.23
N GLU A 455 57.01 10.50 -9.01
CA GLU A 455 57.66 9.23 -9.32
C GLU A 455 57.15 8.60 -10.62
N ILE A 456 56.19 9.25 -11.30
CA ILE A 456 55.59 8.76 -12.55
C ILE A 456 56.27 9.44 -13.74
N ASP A 457 57.10 8.68 -14.46
CA ASP A 457 57.93 9.19 -15.57
C ASP A 457 57.12 9.88 -16.68
N ASP A 458 55.92 9.38 -17.00
CA ASP A 458 55.08 9.96 -18.05
C ASP A 458 54.50 11.32 -17.63
N LEU A 459 54.04 11.47 -16.37
CA LEU A 459 53.56 12.75 -15.86
C LEU A 459 54.69 13.79 -15.76
N VAL A 460 55.88 13.35 -15.34
CA VAL A 460 57.07 14.23 -15.28
C VAL A 460 57.51 14.66 -16.68
N ARG A 461 57.34 13.82 -17.70
CA ARG A 461 57.65 14.19 -19.09
C ARG A 461 56.67 15.23 -19.64
N GLU A 462 55.39 15.12 -19.29
CA GLU A 462 54.36 16.08 -19.69
C GLU A 462 54.46 17.41 -18.94
N ASN A 463 54.78 17.37 -17.64
CA ASN A 463 55.01 18.54 -16.82
C ASN A 463 56.23 18.35 -15.89
N PRO A 464 57.42 18.81 -16.31
CA PRO A 464 58.64 18.70 -15.50
C PRO A 464 58.55 19.33 -14.10
N ARG A 465 57.67 20.33 -13.92
CA ARG A 465 57.47 20.99 -12.61
C ARG A 465 57.00 20.02 -11.53
N ILE A 466 56.29 18.94 -11.89
CA ILE A 466 55.86 17.90 -10.94
C ILE A 466 57.08 17.31 -10.19
N LYS A 467 58.20 17.12 -10.89
CA LYS A 467 59.44 16.63 -10.28
C LYS A 467 60.14 17.71 -9.45
N ASP A 468 60.18 18.94 -9.95
CA ASP A 468 60.80 20.08 -9.26
C ASP A 468 60.12 20.39 -7.93
N TRP A 469 58.80 20.26 -7.89
CA TRP A 469 57.96 20.41 -6.71
C TRP A 469 57.98 19.17 -5.80
N ASN A 470 58.44 18.03 -6.31
CA ASN A 470 58.29 16.71 -5.69
C ASN A 470 56.83 16.47 -5.27
N LEU A 471 55.93 16.74 -6.21
CA LEU A 471 54.50 16.80 -5.99
C LEU A 471 53.91 15.42 -5.72
N CYS A 472 53.12 15.34 -4.65
CA CYS A 472 52.25 14.22 -4.34
C CYS A 472 50.84 14.75 -4.08
N THR A 473 49.83 13.90 -4.21
CA THR A 473 48.44 14.31 -4.05
C THR A 473 47.66 13.29 -3.23
N LEU A 474 46.93 13.76 -2.24
CA LEU A 474 45.94 12.99 -1.48
C LEU A 474 44.57 13.15 -2.13
N HIS A 475 43.73 12.13 -1.99
CA HIS A 475 42.42 12.10 -2.62
C HIS A 475 41.48 13.18 -2.07
N TYR A 476 40.47 13.57 -2.85
CA TYR A 476 39.55 14.64 -2.45
C TYR A 476 38.59 14.25 -1.30
N ASP A 477 38.40 12.94 -1.08
CA ASP A 477 37.70 12.36 0.07
C ASP A 477 38.67 11.75 1.10
N SER A 478 39.92 12.24 1.19
CA SER A 478 40.82 11.84 2.27
C SER A 478 40.36 12.38 3.63
N TYR A 479 40.46 11.55 4.66
CA TYR A 479 40.08 11.89 6.03
C TYR A 479 41.30 12.03 6.93
N PHE A 480 41.31 13.03 7.81
CA PHE A 480 42.44 13.33 8.68
C PHE A 480 42.00 13.49 10.13
N LYS A 481 42.81 12.97 11.06
CA LYS A 481 42.69 13.27 12.48
C LYS A 481 43.71 14.35 12.86
N VAL A 482 43.28 15.41 13.53
CA VAL A 482 44.18 16.43 14.09
C VAL A 482 44.85 15.88 15.34
N LEU A 483 46.17 15.70 15.30
CA LEU A 483 46.95 15.17 16.42
C LEU A 483 47.64 16.24 17.26
N ASP A 484 48.01 17.37 16.64
CA ASP A 484 48.74 18.45 17.33
C ASP A 484 48.59 19.79 16.62
N VAL A 485 48.54 20.87 17.40
CA VAL A 485 48.63 22.25 16.92
C VAL A 485 49.76 22.92 17.69
N TYR A 486 50.83 23.29 16.98
CA TYR A 486 52.09 23.73 17.59
C TYR A 486 52.59 25.03 16.97
N GLU A 487 52.76 26.06 17.80
CA GLU A 487 53.29 27.36 17.37
C GLU A 487 54.77 27.51 17.74
N LEU A 488 55.57 27.99 16.79
CA LEU A 488 56.99 28.30 16.97
C LEU A 488 57.39 29.53 16.17
N ASP A 489 57.88 30.57 16.85
CA ASP A 489 58.40 31.82 16.26
C ASP A 489 57.47 32.45 15.19
N GLY A 490 56.15 32.43 15.44
CA GLY A 490 55.13 33.01 14.55
C GLY A 490 54.72 32.13 13.37
N VAL A 491 55.16 30.87 13.34
CA VAL A 491 54.63 29.82 12.44
C VAL A 491 53.79 28.85 13.26
N THR A 492 52.56 28.59 12.80
CA THR A 492 51.68 27.56 13.35
C THR A 492 51.77 26.30 12.51
N GLN A 493 52.03 25.16 13.15
CA GLN A 493 52.06 23.84 12.51
C GLN A 493 50.89 22.99 12.98
N ILE A 494 50.14 22.43 12.03
CA ILE A 494 49.05 21.48 12.29
C ILE A 494 49.49 20.10 11.84
N LEU A 495 49.51 19.14 12.78
CA LEU A 495 49.80 17.73 12.50
C LEU A 495 48.50 16.98 12.22
N LEU A 496 48.43 16.40 11.02
CA LEU A 496 47.31 15.59 10.56
C LEU A 496 47.75 14.14 10.40
N LEU A 497 46.92 13.18 10.82
CA LEU A 497 47.07 11.77 10.51
C LEU A 497 46.02 11.35 9.49
N HIS A 498 46.45 10.86 8.32
CA HIS A 498 45.53 10.31 7.33
C HIS A 498 44.94 9.00 7.87
N ILE A 499 43.61 8.91 7.92
CA ILE A 499 42.84 7.77 8.41
C ILE A 499 41.81 7.31 7.35
N PRO A 500 41.37 6.05 7.38
CA PRO A 500 40.32 5.57 6.50
C PRO A 500 38.94 6.18 6.86
N GLU A 501 38.03 6.27 5.89
CA GLU A 501 36.67 6.83 6.04
C GLU A 501 35.87 6.12 7.14
N ALA A 502 35.92 4.78 7.16
CA ALA A 502 35.31 4.01 8.23
C ALA A 502 35.81 4.46 9.62
N ALA A 503 37.11 4.69 9.79
CA ALA A 503 37.65 5.13 11.07
C ALA A 503 37.20 6.55 11.42
N ALA A 504 37.12 7.45 10.44
CA ALA A 504 36.56 8.79 10.63
C ALA A 504 35.11 8.75 11.17
N ARG A 505 34.27 7.84 10.63
CA ARG A 505 32.90 7.64 11.08
C ARG A 505 32.78 7.01 12.47
N PHE A 506 33.59 6.00 12.78
CA PHE A 506 33.45 5.19 14.00
C PHE A 506 34.23 5.72 15.21
N LEU A 507 35.29 6.50 15.01
CA LEU A 507 36.08 7.06 16.12
C LEU A 507 35.52 8.38 16.64
N GLY A 508 34.87 9.19 15.80
CA GLY A 508 34.47 10.55 16.18
C GLY A 508 35.63 11.31 16.81
N ASP A 509 35.40 11.92 17.98
CA ASP A 509 36.40 12.69 18.74
C ASP A 509 37.30 11.85 19.65
N LYS A 510 37.15 10.52 19.66
CA LYS A 510 37.95 9.66 20.55
C LYS A 510 39.45 9.79 20.22
N PRO A 511 40.33 9.80 21.24
CA PRO A 511 41.77 9.86 21.03
C PRO A 511 42.29 8.54 20.44
N LEU A 512 43.35 8.65 19.63
CA LEU A 512 44.02 7.52 18.95
C LEU A 512 45.21 6.99 19.77
N ASP A 513 45.13 7.05 21.10
CA ASP A 513 46.25 6.74 22.00
C ASP A 513 46.82 5.33 21.75
N PHE A 514 45.99 4.36 21.39
CA PHE A 514 46.45 3.00 21.09
C PHE A 514 47.35 2.91 19.83
N ILE A 515 47.15 3.77 18.82
CA ILE A 515 48.05 3.86 17.65
C ILE A 515 49.32 4.57 18.07
N LEU A 516 49.21 5.67 18.81
CA LEU A 516 50.34 6.49 19.24
C LEU A 516 51.27 5.75 20.22
N ASP A 517 50.70 4.96 21.14
CA ASP A 517 51.42 4.18 22.14
C ASP A 517 51.93 2.84 21.57
N GLY A 518 51.22 2.27 20.60
CA GLY A 518 51.56 1.00 19.94
C GLY A 518 52.78 1.07 19.02
N MET A 519 53.20 2.26 18.59
CA MET A 519 54.36 2.48 17.72
C MET A 519 55.72 2.36 18.46
N GLY A 520 55.70 2.21 19.79
CA GLY A 520 56.89 2.09 20.63
C GLY A 520 57.46 3.45 21.08
N PRO A 521 58.30 3.49 22.14
CA PRO A 521 58.74 4.73 22.79
C PRO A 521 59.60 5.64 21.89
N ASP A 522 60.15 5.12 20.78
CA ASP A 522 61.01 5.87 19.85
C ASP A 522 60.25 6.53 18.67
N MET A 523 58.94 6.29 18.52
CA MET A 523 58.10 6.73 17.37
C MET A 523 56.92 7.61 17.82
N ASN A 524 57.19 8.66 18.59
CA ASN A 524 56.16 9.65 18.93
C ASN A 524 55.97 10.64 17.75
N LEU A 525 54.92 10.45 16.94
CA LEU A 525 54.63 11.29 15.77
C LEU A 525 54.54 12.78 16.10
N ILE A 526 53.98 13.14 17.25
CA ILE A 526 53.85 14.53 17.70
C ILE A 526 55.25 15.14 17.93
N GLU A 527 56.11 14.46 18.70
CA GLU A 527 57.47 14.96 18.96
C GLU A 527 58.33 14.96 17.69
N MET A 528 58.16 13.97 16.80
CA MET A 528 58.84 13.95 15.49
C MET A 528 58.43 15.14 14.63
N ALA A 529 57.14 15.48 14.58
CA ALA A 529 56.62 16.63 13.84
C ALA A 529 57.13 17.96 14.43
N ARG A 530 57.10 18.12 15.76
CA ARG A 530 57.63 19.31 16.45
C ARG A 530 59.14 19.47 16.26
N LYS A 531 59.90 18.38 16.37
CA LYS A 531 61.35 18.36 16.12
C LYS A 531 61.66 18.74 14.66
N SER A 532 60.90 18.19 13.70
CA SER A 532 61.02 18.54 12.29
C SER A 532 60.84 20.05 12.05
N LEU A 533 59.87 20.70 12.71
CA LEU A 533 59.71 22.16 12.59
C LEU A 533 60.91 22.91 13.18
N ARG A 534 61.32 22.57 14.42
CA ARG A 534 62.46 23.20 15.10
C ARG A 534 63.74 23.17 14.26
N GLU A 535 64.06 22.01 13.69
CA GLU A 535 65.26 21.86 12.85
C GLU A 535 65.15 22.66 11.54
N LYS A 536 63.97 22.65 10.91
CA LYS A 536 63.73 23.35 9.64
C LYS A 536 63.71 24.87 9.77
N MET A 537 63.32 25.42 10.92
CA MET A 537 63.37 26.87 11.18
C MET A 537 64.79 27.44 11.09
N CYS A 538 65.81 26.62 11.30
CA CYS A 538 67.22 26.99 11.17
C CYS A 538 67.77 26.89 9.72
N MET A 539 66.95 26.47 8.76
CA MET A 539 67.35 26.30 7.36
C MET A 539 66.97 27.51 6.49
N GLU A 540 67.45 27.54 5.26
CA GLU A 540 66.93 28.47 4.24
C GLU A 540 65.54 28.03 3.74
N VAL A 541 64.77 28.97 3.20
CA VAL A 541 63.49 28.66 2.55
C VAL A 541 63.75 27.82 1.31
N HIS A 542 62.98 26.74 1.15
CA HIS A 542 63.16 25.84 0.00
C HIS A 542 62.79 26.57 -1.30
N PRO A 543 63.56 26.46 -2.41
CA PRO A 543 63.28 27.20 -3.65
C PRO A 543 61.86 27.02 -4.19
N ARG A 544 61.31 25.79 -4.16
CA ARG A 544 59.91 25.53 -4.57
C ARG A 544 58.86 26.29 -3.77
N SER A 545 59.12 26.66 -2.51
CA SER A 545 58.21 27.47 -1.70
C SER A 545 58.08 28.92 -2.19
N LEU A 546 58.92 29.33 -3.15
CA LEU A 546 58.89 30.64 -3.77
C LEU A 546 58.31 30.60 -5.21
N ASP A 547 57.97 29.42 -5.72
CA ASP A 547 57.33 29.25 -7.03
C ASP A 547 55.83 29.60 -6.92
N SER A 548 55.37 30.56 -7.72
CA SER A 548 54.00 31.07 -7.63
C SER A 548 52.93 30.03 -7.95
N GLU A 549 53.17 29.12 -8.91
CA GLU A 549 52.21 28.07 -9.26
C GLU A 549 52.15 27.01 -8.15
N PHE A 550 53.30 26.70 -7.52
CA PHE A 550 53.32 25.79 -6.38
C PHE A 550 52.59 26.38 -5.17
N VAL A 551 52.83 27.65 -4.87
CA VAL A 551 52.15 28.38 -3.79
C VAL A 551 50.64 28.41 -4.02
N GLU A 552 50.18 28.66 -5.25
CA GLU A 552 48.75 28.64 -5.59
C GLU A 552 48.11 27.26 -5.34
N ARG A 553 48.78 26.17 -5.73
CA ARG A 553 48.30 24.80 -5.47
C ARG A 553 48.28 24.45 -3.97
N MET A 554 49.18 25.05 -3.19
CA MET A 554 49.31 24.85 -1.75
C MET A 554 48.46 25.83 -0.91
N PHE A 555 47.89 26.86 -1.54
CA PHE A 555 47.22 27.96 -0.85
C PHE A 555 46.02 27.50 -0.02
N HIS A 556 45.19 26.59 -0.56
CA HIS A 556 43.99 26.20 0.16
C HIS A 556 44.31 25.40 1.44
N PRO A 557 43.75 25.74 2.61
CA PRO A 557 43.95 24.98 3.84
C PRO A 557 43.26 23.62 3.80
N VAL A 558 43.78 22.65 4.56
CA VAL A 558 43.26 21.27 4.54
C VAL A 558 42.00 21.18 5.37
N GLY A 559 40.94 20.60 4.82
CA GLY A 559 39.70 20.39 5.56
C GLY A 559 38.69 21.52 5.43
N LEU A 560 38.95 22.54 4.60
CA LEU A 560 38.04 23.66 4.37
C LEU A 560 37.53 23.73 2.92
N ASP A 561 36.31 24.20 2.74
CA ASP A 561 35.68 24.48 1.44
C ASP A 561 36.19 25.78 0.82
N ASP A 562 35.65 26.18 -0.33
CA ASP A 562 36.08 27.41 -1.05
C ASP A 562 35.79 28.70 -0.27
N ASP A 563 34.88 28.66 0.70
CA ASP A 563 34.51 29.75 1.58
C ASP A 563 35.28 29.70 2.93
N PHE A 564 36.24 28.78 3.06
CA PHE A 564 37.06 28.53 4.24
C PHE A 564 36.29 27.97 5.46
N TYR A 565 35.19 27.26 5.23
CA TYR A 565 34.44 26.54 6.26
C TYR A 565 34.79 25.05 6.29
N PRO A 566 34.72 24.37 7.46
CA PRO A 566 34.97 22.94 7.55
C PRO A 566 34.13 22.12 6.56
N VAL A 567 34.80 21.26 5.81
CA VAL A 567 34.13 20.34 4.88
C VAL A 567 33.38 19.27 5.68
N GLU A 568 32.11 19.04 5.33
CA GLU A 568 31.30 17.98 5.94
C GLU A 568 31.97 16.61 5.85
N LEU A 569 31.90 15.83 6.93
CA LEU A 569 32.48 14.48 6.97
C LEU A 569 31.75 13.49 6.03
N SER A 570 30.48 13.74 5.74
CA SER A 570 29.71 12.93 4.79
C SER A 570 29.91 13.45 3.36
N PRO A 571 30.22 12.59 2.37
CA PRO A 571 30.33 13.00 0.98
C PRO A 571 28.97 13.42 0.41
N ASP A 572 28.96 14.54 -0.32
CA ASP A 572 27.74 15.19 -0.81
C ASP A 572 27.51 14.77 -2.28
N GLY A 573 26.61 13.80 -2.49
CA GLY A 573 26.28 13.27 -3.82
C GLY A 573 27.40 12.50 -4.54
N ASP A 574 27.13 12.07 -5.78
CA ASP A 574 28.15 11.40 -6.61
C ASP A 574 29.34 12.35 -6.78
N PRO A 575 30.52 12.05 -6.22
CA PRO A 575 31.33 13.12 -5.66
C PRO A 575 32.26 13.77 -6.69
N VAL A 576 32.05 13.47 -7.97
CA VAL A 576 32.97 13.81 -9.04
C VAL A 576 32.19 14.22 -10.29
N LYS A 577 32.32 15.49 -10.70
CA LYS A 577 31.91 15.92 -12.06
C LYS A 577 32.48 14.90 -13.05
N LYS A 578 31.69 14.42 -14.02
CA LYS A 578 32.06 13.34 -14.95
C LYS A 578 33.47 13.48 -15.57
N GLU A 579 33.93 14.72 -15.75
CA GLU A 579 35.24 15.10 -16.27
C GLU A 579 36.42 14.76 -15.32
N MET A 580 36.20 14.71 -14.01
CA MET A 580 37.21 14.46 -12.96
C MET A 580 37.30 12.99 -12.53
N LEU A 581 36.39 12.13 -13.01
CA LEU A 581 36.30 10.71 -12.61
C LEU A 581 37.58 9.93 -12.95
N HIS A 582 38.23 10.26 -14.07
CA HIS A 582 39.49 9.65 -14.47
C HIS A 582 40.64 9.99 -13.50
N LEU A 583 40.69 11.25 -13.04
CA LEU A 583 41.71 11.71 -12.09
C LEU A 583 41.48 11.07 -10.72
N SER A 584 40.25 11.07 -10.21
CA SER A 584 39.90 10.41 -8.94
C SER A 584 40.30 8.93 -8.93
N ASN A 585 39.88 8.16 -9.94
CA ASN A 585 40.24 6.74 -10.07
C ASN A 585 41.77 6.51 -10.15
N MET A 586 42.49 7.40 -10.82
CA MET A 586 43.95 7.33 -10.89
C MET A 586 44.59 7.58 -9.53
N ILE A 587 44.16 8.63 -8.81
CA ILE A 587 44.71 8.97 -7.50
C ILE A 587 44.45 7.85 -6.49
N HIS A 588 43.22 7.32 -6.39
CA HIS A 588 42.91 6.18 -5.52
C HIS A 588 43.82 4.97 -5.79
N LYS A 589 43.99 4.62 -7.07
CA LYS A 589 44.85 3.51 -7.48
C LYS A 589 46.32 3.72 -7.12
N LEU A 590 46.82 4.95 -7.24
CA LEU A 590 48.21 5.31 -6.93
C LEU A 590 48.46 5.42 -5.43
N ALA A 591 47.49 5.94 -4.67
CA ALA A 591 47.55 6.09 -3.21
C ALA A 591 47.27 4.77 -2.47
N ASN A 592 46.61 3.81 -3.12
CA ASN A 592 46.18 2.54 -2.53
C ASN A 592 45.40 2.75 -1.23
N ASP A 593 44.44 3.68 -1.25
CA ASP A 593 43.72 4.22 -0.09
C ASP A 593 42.31 3.63 0.09
N ALA A 594 42.08 2.40 -0.38
CA ALA A 594 40.81 1.71 -0.20
C ALA A 594 40.43 1.61 1.29
N ASP A 595 39.15 1.82 1.61
CA ASP A 595 38.66 1.82 2.99
C ASP A 595 38.80 0.44 3.68
N ILE A 596 38.73 0.43 5.00
CA ILE A 596 38.73 -0.81 5.78
C ILE A 596 37.33 -1.46 5.77
N GLU A 597 37.27 -2.79 5.65
CA GLU A 597 36.01 -3.57 5.65
C GLU A 597 36.08 -4.74 6.68
N ASP A 598 35.05 -5.56 6.83
CA ASP A 598 34.98 -6.77 7.69
C ASP A 598 35.26 -6.60 9.20
N PHE A 599 35.12 -5.40 9.75
CA PHE A 599 35.29 -5.14 11.18
C PHE A 599 33.96 -5.00 11.94
N TYR A 600 32.84 -5.23 11.28
CA TYR A 600 31.51 -5.16 11.87
C TYR A 600 30.62 -6.30 11.36
N GLU A 601 29.66 -6.71 12.19
CA GLU A 601 28.57 -7.59 11.81
C GLU A 601 27.30 -6.76 11.67
N VAL A 602 26.57 -6.96 10.58
CA VAL A 602 25.22 -6.41 10.44
C VAL A 602 24.28 -7.44 11.03
N ASP A 603 23.66 -7.11 12.16
CA ASP A 603 22.60 -7.95 12.69
C ASP A 603 21.31 -7.66 11.92
N ASP A 604 20.65 -8.72 11.48
CA ASP A 604 19.37 -8.63 10.84
C ASP A 604 18.32 -8.47 11.93
N ASN A 605 17.48 -7.44 11.84
CA ASN A 605 16.50 -7.16 12.87
C ASN A 605 15.37 -8.19 12.91
N PHE A 606 15.31 -9.15 11.98
CA PHE A 606 14.31 -10.22 12.00
C PHE A 606 14.31 -11.02 13.30
N HIS A 607 13.22 -10.92 14.05
CA HIS A 607 13.11 -11.54 15.37
C HIS A 607 12.65 -13.01 15.27
N PHE A 608 13.60 -13.92 15.08
CA PHE A 608 13.31 -15.36 15.03
C PHE A 608 13.26 -15.96 16.45
N HIS A 609 12.11 -16.52 16.84
CA HIS A 609 11.90 -17.09 18.17
C HIS A 609 12.27 -18.59 18.30
N GLY A 610 12.80 -19.20 17.23
CA GLY A 610 13.07 -20.63 17.17
C GLY A 610 11.83 -21.48 16.90
N VAL A 611 11.98 -22.80 16.94
CA VAL A 611 10.90 -23.76 16.72
C VAL A 611 10.27 -24.15 18.06
N LYS A 612 9.38 -23.31 18.58
CA LYS A 612 8.65 -23.51 19.85
C LYS A 612 7.24 -24.01 19.62
N GLU A 613 6.60 -24.55 20.66
CA GLU A 613 5.27 -25.19 20.59
C GLU A 613 4.16 -24.28 20.02
N ASP A 614 4.31 -22.97 20.18
CA ASP A 614 3.43 -21.91 19.69
C ASP A 614 3.74 -21.41 18.27
N THR A 615 4.75 -21.98 17.59
CA THR A 615 5.20 -21.53 16.26
C THR A 615 4.70 -22.44 15.14
N ILE A 616 4.47 -21.89 13.94
CA ILE A 616 3.98 -22.68 12.78
C ILE A 616 4.96 -23.80 12.36
N CYS A 617 6.25 -23.60 12.60
CA CYS A 617 7.29 -24.58 12.28
C CYS A 617 7.32 -25.76 13.27
N HIS A 618 6.62 -25.68 14.40
CA HIS A 618 6.57 -26.78 15.35
C HIS A 618 6.01 -28.05 14.73
N GLY A 619 6.73 -29.16 14.89
CA GLY A 619 6.35 -30.47 14.34
C GLY A 619 6.40 -30.55 12.80
N CYS A 620 7.00 -29.57 12.11
CA CYS A 620 7.22 -29.64 10.67
C CYS A 620 8.49 -30.44 10.34
N VAL A 621 8.44 -31.31 9.33
CA VAL A 621 9.61 -32.11 8.90
C VAL A 621 10.80 -31.26 8.45
N PHE A 622 10.52 -30.07 7.91
CA PHE A 622 11.52 -29.12 7.42
C PHE A 622 12.15 -28.26 8.53
N ALA A 623 11.67 -28.36 9.77
CA ALA A 623 12.09 -27.47 10.85
C ALA A 623 13.53 -27.66 11.29
N ALA A 624 14.11 -28.85 11.08
CA ALA A 624 15.47 -29.17 11.47
C ALA A 624 16.55 -28.42 10.65
N GLU A 625 16.19 -27.89 9.48
CA GLU A 625 17.11 -27.15 8.60
C GLU A 625 17.09 -25.63 8.88
N ILE A 626 16.27 -25.16 9.82
CA ILE A 626 16.17 -23.74 10.18
C ILE A 626 17.31 -23.39 11.13
N ASN A 627 18.11 -22.40 10.77
CA ASN A 627 19.16 -21.86 11.65
C ASN A 627 18.59 -20.79 12.60
N ASP A 628 19.42 -20.37 13.57
CA ASP A 628 19.03 -19.40 14.61
C ASP A 628 18.71 -17.99 14.08
N LYS A 629 18.90 -17.74 12.77
CA LYS A 629 18.59 -16.48 12.08
C LYS A 629 17.33 -16.54 11.19
N GLY A 630 16.69 -17.71 11.13
CA GLY A 630 15.49 -17.91 10.31
C GLY A 630 15.72 -17.64 8.83
N GLU A 631 16.84 -18.12 8.26
CA GLU A 631 17.22 -17.89 6.86
C GLU A 631 16.49 -18.80 5.85
N GLY A 632 15.64 -19.71 6.34
CA GLY A 632 14.89 -20.65 5.51
C GLY A 632 14.67 -21.98 6.22
N CYS A 633 13.88 -22.87 5.61
CA CYS A 633 13.64 -24.23 6.12
C CYS A 633 14.00 -25.31 5.09
N GLY A 634 14.84 -25.00 4.10
CA GLY A 634 15.17 -25.89 2.98
C GLY A 634 14.06 -26.06 1.93
N CYS A 635 12.79 -26.00 2.36
CA CYS A 635 11.63 -25.95 1.45
C CYS A 635 11.34 -24.54 0.95
N LEU A 636 11.55 -23.52 1.80
CA LEU A 636 11.29 -22.12 1.50
C LEU A 636 12.57 -21.32 1.63
N ALA A 637 12.78 -20.39 0.68
CA ALA A 637 13.83 -19.38 0.77
C ALA A 637 13.53 -18.38 1.90
N GLN A 638 14.54 -17.62 2.32
CA GLN A 638 14.48 -16.69 3.45
C GLN A 638 13.21 -15.82 3.47
N GLU A 639 12.90 -15.12 2.37
CA GLU A 639 11.74 -14.22 2.31
C GLU A 639 10.40 -14.96 2.50
N GLU A 640 10.18 -16.04 1.75
CA GLU A 640 8.94 -16.83 1.86
C GLU A 640 8.84 -17.52 3.23
N PHE A 641 9.95 -18.02 3.76
CA PHE A 641 10.00 -18.63 5.08
C PHE A 641 9.56 -17.62 6.15
N ARG A 642 10.19 -16.45 6.19
CA ARG A 642 9.91 -15.42 7.21
C ARG A 642 8.48 -14.92 7.12
N LYS A 643 7.99 -14.66 5.91
CA LYS A 643 6.59 -14.26 5.67
C LYS A 643 5.60 -15.31 6.20
N ASN A 644 5.82 -16.58 5.90
CA ASN A 644 4.93 -17.66 6.38
C ASN A 644 5.06 -17.89 7.89
N TYR A 645 6.28 -17.77 8.44
CA TYR A 645 6.55 -17.87 9.86
C TYR A 645 5.77 -16.80 10.65
N LEU A 646 5.83 -15.54 10.21
CA LEU A 646 5.12 -14.42 10.83
C LEU A 646 3.60 -14.49 10.66
N LYS A 647 3.11 -14.98 9.51
CA LYS A 647 1.67 -15.20 9.31
C LYS A 647 1.10 -16.32 10.19
N GLY A 648 1.95 -17.11 10.84
CA GLY A 648 1.51 -18.29 11.59
C GLY A 648 0.87 -19.36 10.70
N ARG A 649 1.09 -19.30 9.38
CA ARG A 649 0.53 -20.22 8.39
C ARG A 649 1.54 -20.47 7.28
N CYS A 650 1.73 -21.75 6.95
CA CYS A 650 2.62 -22.19 5.87
C CYS A 650 1.96 -23.31 5.08
N ASP A 651 1.59 -23.05 3.82
CA ASP A 651 0.94 -24.04 2.95
C ASP A 651 1.90 -25.16 2.48
N HIS A 652 3.22 -25.01 2.75
CA HIS A 652 4.25 -26.01 2.51
C HIS A 652 4.53 -26.89 3.73
N ARG A 653 3.90 -26.60 4.89
CA ARG A 653 4.12 -27.36 6.13
C ARG A 653 3.69 -28.82 5.94
N LYS A 654 4.53 -29.75 6.41
CA LYS A 654 4.27 -31.19 6.40
C LYS A 654 4.60 -31.81 7.76
N ALA A 655 3.74 -32.70 8.25
CA ALA A 655 3.99 -33.48 9.46
C ALA A 655 4.88 -34.70 9.17
N SER A 656 4.77 -35.27 7.95
CA SER A 656 5.65 -36.30 7.41
C SER A 656 5.98 -36.03 5.94
N TYR A 657 7.12 -36.52 5.44
CA TYR A 657 7.50 -36.44 4.02
C TYR A 657 6.50 -37.15 3.09
N SER A 658 5.74 -38.12 3.60
CA SER A 658 4.70 -38.83 2.86
C SER A 658 3.43 -38.00 2.63
N ASP A 659 3.25 -36.93 3.38
CA ASP A 659 2.02 -36.14 3.35
C ASP A 659 2.05 -35.14 2.20
N LEU A 660 0.88 -34.91 1.59
CA LEU A 660 0.69 -33.81 0.67
C LEU A 660 0.49 -32.51 1.46
N SER A 661 1.26 -31.48 1.12
CA SER A 661 1.03 -30.14 1.63
C SER A 661 -0.21 -29.51 0.98
N ASP A 662 -0.73 -28.42 1.55
CA ASP A 662 -1.85 -27.69 0.95
C ASP A 662 -1.49 -27.11 -0.42
N TYR A 663 -0.24 -26.65 -0.58
CA TYR A 663 0.30 -26.21 -1.86
C TYR A 663 0.22 -27.31 -2.93
N GLU A 664 0.68 -28.53 -2.61
CA GLU A 664 0.67 -29.66 -3.56
C GLU A 664 -0.76 -30.10 -3.92
N ARG A 665 -1.69 -30.05 -2.96
CA ARG A 665 -3.13 -30.31 -3.23
C ARG A 665 -3.70 -29.31 -4.22
N HIS A 666 -3.45 -28.02 -4.01
CA HIS A 666 -3.96 -26.96 -4.89
C HIS A 666 -3.43 -27.06 -6.33
N GLU A 667 -2.15 -27.41 -6.51
CA GLU A 667 -1.59 -27.65 -7.84
C GLU A 667 -2.23 -28.86 -8.55
N GLN A 668 -2.50 -29.96 -7.82
CA GLN A 668 -3.22 -31.11 -8.40
C GLN A 668 -4.65 -30.75 -8.84
N GLU A 669 -5.39 -30.00 -8.03
CA GLU A 669 -6.75 -29.54 -8.35
C GLU A 669 -6.77 -28.62 -9.58
N LYS A 670 -5.77 -27.75 -9.69
CA LYS A 670 -5.62 -26.82 -10.83
C LYS A 670 -5.41 -27.57 -12.13
N LEU A 671 -4.50 -28.55 -12.15
CA LEU A 671 -4.25 -29.41 -13.32
C LEU A 671 -5.51 -30.18 -13.75
N GLN A 672 -6.29 -30.70 -12.79
CA GLN A 672 -7.57 -31.36 -13.11
C GLN A 672 -8.60 -30.40 -13.72
N LYS A 673 -8.71 -29.17 -13.20
CA LYS A 673 -9.61 -28.15 -13.76
C LYS A 673 -9.22 -27.74 -15.18
N GLU A 674 -7.93 -27.56 -15.44
CA GLU A 674 -7.40 -27.23 -16.77
C GLU A 674 -7.65 -28.36 -17.78
N SER A 675 -7.44 -29.62 -17.37
CA SER A 675 -7.76 -30.78 -18.20
C SER A 675 -9.26 -30.91 -18.50
N LEU A 676 -10.12 -30.61 -17.53
CA LEU A 676 -11.58 -30.61 -17.72
C LEU A 676 -12.02 -29.49 -18.67
N GLN A 677 -11.39 -28.32 -18.57
CA GLN A 677 -11.66 -27.17 -19.43
C GLN A 677 -11.36 -27.49 -20.90
N ALA A 678 -10.19 -28.07 -21.20
CA ALA A 678 -9.82 -28.47 -22.56
C ALA A 678 -10.77 -29.54 -23.15
N ALA A 679 -11.29 -30.44 -22.32
CA ALA A 679 -12.25 -31.46 -22.75
C ALA A 679 -13.66 -30.91 -23.07
N LYS A 680 -14.03 -29.75 -22.52
CA LYS A 680 -15.30 -29.05 -22.81
C LYS A 680 -15.25 -28.21 -24.10
N GLU A 681 -14.06 -27.89 -24.58
CA GLU A 681 -13.85 -27.19 -25.86
C GLU A 681 -14.10 -28.12 -27.07
N CYS A 682 -13.96 -29.44 -26.90
CA CYS A 682 -14.29 -30.45 -27.90
C CYS A 682 -15.53 -31.26 -27.48
N SER A 683 -16.26 -31.84 -28.45
CA SER A 683 -17.48 -32.61 -28.17
C SER A 683 -17.25 -33.90 -27.35
N ALA A 684 -16.00 -34.21 -26.99
CA ALA A 684 -15.61 -35.43 -26.27
C ALA A 684 -16.26 -35.55 -24.88
N TYR A 685 -16.33 -34.46 -24.11
CA TYR A 685 -16.99 -34.48 -22.80
C TYR A 685 -18.48 -34.81 -22.91
N ALA A 686 -19.19 -34.18 -23.85
CA ALA A 686 -20.63 -34.41 -24.04
C ALA A 686 -20.89 -35.85 -24.51
N LEU A 687 -20.05 -36.37 -25.40
CA LEU A 687 -20.15 -37.75 -25.89
C LEU A 687 -19.96 -38.76 -24.75
N ALA A 688 -18.93 -38.59 -23.93
CA ALA A 688 -18.66 -39.45 -22.78
C ALA A 688 -19.81 -39.42 -21.77
N LEU A 689 -20.30 -38.22 -21.43
CA LEU A 689 -21.38 -38.06 -20.46
C LEU A 689 -22.69 -38.71 -20.92
N VAL A 690 -23.03 -38.63 -22.21
CA VAL A 690 -24.23 -39.27 -22.76
C VAL A 690 -24.08 -40.79 -22.83
N LYS A 691 -22.90 -41.31 -23.25
CA LYS A 691 -22.63 -42.76 -23.25
C LYS A 691 -22.75 -43.35 -21.85
N ASP A 692 -22.15 -42.68 -20.86
CA ASP A 692 -22.24 -43.10 -19.47
C ASP A 692 -23.68 -43.04 -18.95
N PHE A 693 -24.45 -42.00 -19.29
CA PHE A 693 -25.85 -41.89 -18.87
C PHE A 693 -26.73 -43.01 -19.45
N ILE A 694 -26.51 -43.37 -20.72
CA ILE A 694 -27.24 -44.49 -21.34
C ILE A 694 -26.95 -45.80 -20.60
N ALA A 695 -25.69 -46.03 -20.21
CA ALA A 695 -25.29 -47.22 -19.46
C ALA A 695 -25.83 -47.20 -18.01
N ASP A 696 -25.68 -46.08 -17.32
CA ASP A 696 -25.96 -45.94 -15.88
C ASP A 696 -27.46 -45.84 -15.58
N GLU A 697 -28.24 -45.12 -16.41
CA GLU A 697 -29.63 -44.72 -16.11
C GLU A 697 -30.68 -45.27 -17.07
N LEU A 698 -30.29 -45.69 -18.29
CA LEU A 698 -31.21 -46.18 -19.32
C LEU A 698 -31.06 -47.68 -19.61
N GLU A 699 -30.32 -48.42 -18.78
CA GLU A 699 -30.06 -49.86 -18.97
C GLU A 699 -29.48 -50.19 -20.37
N GLY A 700 -28.74 -49.26 -20.97
CA GLY A 700 -28.19 -49.41 -22.31
C GLY A 700 -29.16 -49.13 -23.47
N ASP A 701 -30.45 -48.87 -23.21
CA ASP A 701 -31.45 -48.61 -24.24
C ASP A 701 -31.80 -47.11 -24.36
N ILE A 702 -31.17 -46.46 -25.34
CA ILE A 702 -31.38 -45.03 -25.65
C ILE A 702 -32.85 -44.66 -25.94
N ASN A 703 -33.70 -45.60 -26.40
CA ASN A 703 -35.09 -45.29 -26.70
C ASN A 703 -35.90 -44.93 -25.45
N ARG A 704 -35.45 -45.38 -24.26
CA ARG A 704 -36.06 -45.04 -22.98
C ARG A 704 -35.95 -43.56 -22.63
N LEU A 705 -35.07 -42.81 -23.30
CA LEU A 705 -34.94 -41.37 -23.16
C LEU A 705 -36.23 -40.63 -23.52
N LYS A 706 -37.07 -41.20 -24.40
CA LYS A 706 -38.32 -40.59 -24.90
C LYS A 706 -39.23 -40.12 -23.77
N ASP A 707 -39.42 -40.98 -22.77
CA ASP A 707 -40.34 -40.77 -21.65
C ASP A 707 -39.58 -40.62 -20.31
N TYR A 708 -38.26 -40.45 -20.36
CA TYR A 708 -37.44 -40.34 -19.14
C TYR A 708 -37.71 -39.02 -18.42
N ASP A 709 -38.09 -39.12 -17.15
CA ASP A 709 -38.25 -37.98 -16.26
C ASP A 709 -36.92 -37.65 -15.56
N PHE A 710 -36.26 -36.58 -15.99
CA PHE A 710 -34.99 -36.12 -15.42
C PHE A 710 -35.09 -35.69 -13.95
N ASN A 711 -36.28 -35.42 -13.41
CA ASN A 711 -36.43 -35.13 -11.99
C ASN A 711 -36.19 -36.37 -11.12
N ARG A 712 -36.24 -37.60 -11.68
CA ARG A 712 -35.89 -38.84 -10.96
C ARG A 712 -34.44 -38.88 -10.50
N LEU A 713 -33.56 -38.10 -11.13
CA LEU A 713 -32.17 -37.96 -10.70
C LEU A 713 -32.07 -37.22 -9.36
N ARG A 714 -33.09 -36.45 -8.97
CA ARG A 714 -33.14 -35.74 -7.69
C ARG A 714 -33.60 -36.70 -6.60
N SER A 715 -32.66 -37.33 -5.91
CA SER A 715 -32.93 -38.22 -4.79
C SER A 715 -32.08 -37.80 -3.59
N GLU A 716 -32.66 -37.85 -2.39
CA GLU A 716 -31.93 -37.69 -1.11
C GLU A 716 -31.20 -38.98 -0.69
N ASP A 717 -31.28 -40.03 -1.49
CA ASP A 717 -30.59 -41.30 -1.23
C ASP A 717 -29.08 -41.16 -1.50
N ALA A 718 -28.28 -41.29 -0.44
CA ALA A 718 -26.82 -41.22 -0.50
C ALA A 718 -26.19 -42.19 -1.51
N SER A 719 -26.85 -43.31 -1.84
CA SER A 719 -26.38 -44.25 -2.86
C SER A 719 -26.43 -43.69 -4.29
N ARG A 720 -27.23 -42.62 -4.52
CA ARG A 720 -27.39 -41.94 -5.82
C ARG A 720 -26.66 -40.60 -5.90
N GLN A 721 -25.97 -40.17 -4.84
CA GLN A 721 -25.21 -38.90 -4.82
C GLN A 721 -24.21 -38.80 -5.97
N LYS A 722 -23.57 -39.92 -6.34
CA LYS A 722 -22.65 -39.98 -7.48
C LYS A 722 -23.33 -39.63 -8.81
N ALA A 723 -24.58 -40.03 -9.02
CA ALA A 723 -25.35 -39.69 -10.21
C ALA A 723 -25.81 -38.23 -10.19
N VAL A 724 -26.16 -37.70 -9.00
CA VAL A 724 -26.47 -36.27 -8.80
C VAL A 724 -25.26 -35.40 -9.16
N ASP A 725 -24.09 -35.69 -8.61
CA ASP A 725 -22.88 -34.90 -8.85
C ASP A 725 -22.41 -34.98 -10.31
N LYS A 726 -22.69 -36.09 -11.00
CA LYS A 726 -22.29 -36.31 -12.39
C LYS A 726 -23.27 -35.71 -13.40
N TYR A 727 -24.58 -35.95 -13.26
CA TYR A 727 -25.58 -35.64 -14.28
C TYR A 727 -26.45 -34.41 -13.98
N LEU A 728 -26.55 -33.98 -12.71
CA LEU A 728 -27.39 -32.85 -12.27
C LEU A 728 -26.62 -31.55 -11.99
N THR A 729 -25.31 -31.49 -12.25
CA THR A 729 -24.53 -30.26 -12.04
C THR A 729 -25.03 -29.12 -12.95
N CYS A 730 -25.18 -27.92 -12.36
CA CYS A 730 -25.61 -26.71 -13.06
C CYS A 730 -24.68 -25.53 -12.73
N ALA A 731 -24.42 -24.66 -13.71
CA ALA A 731 -23.50 -23.53 -13.55
C ALA A 731 -24.06 -22.39 -12.65
N GLY A 732 -25.35 -22.44 -12.29
CA GLY A 732 -26.07 -21.37 -11.59
C GLY A 732 -26.66 -21.76 -10.24
N GLY A 733 -26.38 -22.95 -9.74
CA GLY A 733 -26.88 -23.46 -8.45
C GLY A 733 -28.39 -23.74 -8.39
N ASN A 734 -29.17 -23.37 -9.41
CA ASN A 734 -30.60 -23.64 -9.48
C ASN A 734 -30.86 -24.93 -10.26
N MET A 735 -31.10 -26.03 -9.54
CA MET A 735 -31.32 -27.36 -10.13
C MET A 735 -32.67 -27.50 -10.88
N GLN A 736 -33.45 -26.42 -11.04
CA GLN A 736 -34.78 -26.43 -11.66
C GLN A 736 -34.72 -26.09 -13.16
N GLY A 737 -35.20 -27.00 -14.03
CA GLY A 737 -35.33 -26.79 -15.48
C GLY A 737 -34.46 -27.73 -16.32
N PRO A 738 -34.39 -27.52 -17.65
CA PRO A 738 -33.60 -28.37 -18.55
C PRO A 738 -32.10 -28.05 -18.54
N ASP A 739 -31.65 -27.19 -17.62
CA ASP A 739 -30.27 -26.67 -17.55
C ASP A 739 -29.33 -27.54 -16.68
N ILE A 740 -29.50 -28.86 -16.78
CA ILE A 740 -28.70 -29.86 -16.06
C ILE A 740 -27.66 -30.48 -16.99
N ALA A 741 -26.52 -30.93 -16.44
CA ALA A 741 -25.37 -31.40 -17.22
C ALA A 741 -25.72 -32.40 -18.33
N ILE A 742 -26.55 -33.41 -18.06
CA ILE A 742 -26.94 -34.41 -19.07
C ILE A 742 -27.79 -33.82 -20.20
N VAL A 743 -28.80 -33.00 -19.88
CA VAL A 743 -29.68 -32.38 -20.89
C VAL A 743 -28.90 -31.39 -21.74
N ARG A 744 -27.98 -30.64 -21.12
CA ARG A 744 -27.02 -29.75 -21.80
C ARG A 744 -26.11 -30.52 -22.76
N ALA A 745 -25.60 -31.69 -22.36
CA ALA A 745 -24.80 -32.55 -23.23
C ALA A 745 -25.61 -33.08 -24.41
N ILE A 746 -26.86 -33.54 -24.19
CA ILE A 746 -27.76 -33.99 -25.26
C ILE A 746 -28.05 -32.82 -26.22
N ALA A 747 -28.43 -31.65 -25.70
CA ALA A 747 -28.73 -30.47 -26.51
C ALA A 747 -27.51 -30.01 -27.33
N SER A 748 -26.32 -30.08 -26.74
CA SER A 748 -25.05 -29.78 -27.41
C SER A 748 -24.82 -30.67 -28.63
N LEU A 749 -25.00 -31.98 -28.48
CA LEU A 749 -24.80 -32.93 -29.57
C LEU A 749 -25.89 -32.76 -30.66
N VAL A 750 -27.15 -32.63 -30.26
CA VAL A 750 -28.30 -32.65 -31.17
C VAL A 750 -28.50 -31.32 -31.91
N PHE A 751 -28.30 -30.19 -31.22
CA PHE A 751 -28.60 -28.85 -31.72
C PHE A 751 -27.36 -27.98 -31.91
N GLY A 752 -26.16 -28.39 -31.47
CA GLY A 752 -24.97 -27.54 -31.49
C GLY A 752 -24.62 -27.02 -32.90
N LYS A 753 -24.90 -27.80 -33.94
CA LYS A 753 -24.70 -27.41 -35.35
C LYS A 753 -25.63 -26.28 -35.83
N ALA A 754 -26.70 -25.98 -35.10
CA ALA A 754 -27.60 -24.88 -35.41
C ALA A 754 -26.92 -23.50 -35.33
N TRP A 755 -25.84 -23.39 -34.54
CA TRP A 755 -25.24 -22.12 -34.15
C TRP A 755 -23.73 -22.09 -34.44
N GLU A 756 -23.23 -21.01 -35.04
CA GLU A 756 -21.84 -20.94 -35.54
C GLU A 756 -20.77 -20.79 -34.44
N GLU A 757 -21.11 -20.19 -33.30
CA GLU A 757 -20.19 -19.98 -32.16
C GLU A 757 -20.47 -20.91 -30.96
N PHE A 758 -21.27 -21.96 -31.15
CA PHE A 758 -21.64 -22.83 -30.04
C PHE A 758 -20.50 -23.79 -29.67
N THR A 759 -20.14 -23.76 -28.39
CA THR A 759 -19.37 -24.79 -27.68
C THR A 759 -20.07 -25.14 -26.37
N LEU A 760 -19.75 -26.28 -25.75
CA LEU A 760 -20.29 -26.60 -24.43
C LEU A 760 -19.87 -25.56 -23.38
N GLU A 761 -18.65 -25.05 -23.48
CA GLU A 761 -18.14 -23.94 -22.66
C GLU A 761 -18.94 -22.65 -22.88
N SER A 762 -19.35 -22.33 -24.11
CA SER A 762 -20.16 -21.15 -24.39
C SER A 762 -21.50 -21.19 -23.64
N MET A 763 -22.03 -22.38 -23.35
CA MET A 763 -23.21 -22.58 -22.53
C MET A 763 -22.91 -22.45 -21.02
N ASP A 764 -21.72 -22.86 -20.55
CA ASP A 764 -21.26 -22.63 -19.15
C ASP A 764 -21.09 -21.12 -18.87
N ASN A 765 -20.69 -20.35 -19.89
CA ASN A 765 -20.58 -18.90 -19.84
C ASN A 765 -21.89 -18.16 -20.16
N TYR A 766 -23.04 -18.85 -20.14
CA TYR A 766 -24.37 -18.30 -20.40
C TYR A 766 -24.55 -17.59 -21.76
N LYS A 767 -23.74 -17.92 -22.77
CA LYS A 767 -23.95 -17.42 -24.14
C LYS A 767 -25.11 -18.15 -24.83
N PHE A 768 -25.29 -19.42 -24.49
CA PHE A 768 -26.40 -20.28 -24.92
C PHE A 768 -27.04 -20.94 -23.71
N LYS A 769 -28.29 -21.38 -23.85
CA LYS A 769 -29.06 -22.03 -22.79
C LYS A 769 -30.05 -23.02 -23.39
N VAL A 770 -30.30 -24.10 -22.65
CA VAL A 770 -31.40 -25.01 -22.95
C VAL A 770 -32.67 -24.47 -22.28
N ASP A 771 -33.75 -24.38 -23.05
CA ASP A 771 -35.08 -23.99 -22.57
C ASP A 771 -36.13 -25.02 -23.01
N TYR A 772 -37.35 -24.89 -22.51
CA TYR A 772 -38.50 -25.63 -22.99
C TYR A 772 -39.20 -24.88 -24.13
N LEU A 773 -39.52 -25.58 -25.23
CA LEU A 773 -40.20 -25.00 -26.37
C LEU A 773 -41.66 -24.66 -26.03
N HIS A 774 -42.37 -25.61 -25.43
CA HIS A 774 -43.73 -25.44 -24.94
C HIS A 774 -43.72 -25.09 -23.46
N GLN A 775 -44.30 -23.95 -23.11
CA GLN A 775 -44.26 -23.38 -21.76
C GLN A 775 -45.54 -23.65 -20.98
N LEU A 776 -45.41 -23.81 -19.66
CA LEU A 776 -46.55 -24.18 -18.80
C LEU A 776 -47.21 -22.98 -18.10
N VAL A 777 -46.41 -22.08 -17.55
CA VAL A 777 -46.86 -21.13 -16.50
C VAL A 777 -47.82 -20.05 -17.02
N TYR A 778 -47.73 -19.66 -18.30
CA TYR A 778 -48.58 -18.58 -18.85
C TYR A 778 -50.02 -19.05 -19.11
N LEU A 779 -50.18 -20.27 -19.61
CA LEU A 779 -51.49 -20.84 -19.94
C LEU A 779 -52.13 -21.53 -18.73
N PHE A 780 -51.38 -22.30 -17.94
CA PHE A 780 -51.93 -23.11 -16.85
C PHE A 780 -51.69 -22.52 -15.44
N GLY A 781 -50.68 -21.66 -15.28
CA GLY A 781 -50.20 -21.20 -13.97
C GLY A 781 -49.31 -22.21 -13.25
N CYS A 782 -48.75 -21.81 -12.10
CA CYS A 782 -47.88 -22.71 -11.33
C CYS A 782 -48.67 -23.94 -10.83
N PRO A 783 -48.08 -25.15 -10.91
CA PRO A 783 -48.66 -26.34 -10.30
C PRO A 783 -48.71 -26.21 -8.77
N ILE A 784 -49.72 -26.78 -8.15
CA ILE A 784 -49.91 -26.76 -6.69
C ILE A 784 -50.07 -28.21 -6.21
N GLY A 785 -49.11 -28.69 -5.41
CA GLY A 785 -49.22 -29.97 -4.72
C GLY A 785 -49.38 -31.20 -5.62
N LEU A 786 -48.81 -31.18 -6.83
CA LEU A 786 -48.82 -32.33 -7.74
C LEU A 786 -48.15 -33.57 -7.11
N GLU A 787 -47.09 -33.35 -6.34
CA GLU A 787 -46.41 -34.39 -5.54
C GLU A 787 -47.28 -35.01 -4.44
N TRP A 788 -48.35 -34.32 -4.03
CA TRP A 788 -49.37 -34.81 -3.09
C TRP A 788 -50.66 -35.24 -3.79
N GLY A 789 -50.66 -35.36 -5.13
CA GLY A 789 -51.79 -35.84 -5.93
C GLY A 789 -52.91 -34.82 -6.16
N LEU A 790 -52.71 -33.53 -5.85
CA LEU A 790 -53.79 -32.54 -5.83
C LEU A 790 -54.29 -32.06 -7.22
N LYS A 791 -53.64 -32.46 -8.34
CA LYS A 791 -54.03 -32.11 -9.74
C LYS A 791 -54.50 -30.64 -9.94
N GLN A 792 -53.81 -29.69 -9.29
CA GLN A 792 -54.19 -28.26 -9.25
C GLN A 792 -53.14 -27.37 -9.92
N PHE A 793 -53.62 -26.33 -10.61
CA PHE A 793 -52.82 -25.33 -11.32
C PHE A 793 -53.44 -23.95 -11.16
N LYS A 794 -52.66 -22.99 -10.63
CA LYS A 794 -53.14 -21.67 -10.19
C LYS A 794 -53.91 -20.87 -11.26
N GLY A 795 -53.58 -21.06 -12.54
CA GLY A 795 -54.20 -20.37 -13.66
C GLY A 795 -55.46 -21.08 -14.15
N LEU A 796 -55.34 -22.39 -14.42
CA LEU A 796 -56.42 -23.25 -14.90
C LEU A 796 -57.60 -23.29 -13.93
N ASP A 797 -57.34 -23.40 -12.62
CA ASP A 797 -58.36 -23.57 -11.59
C ASP A 797 -59.36 -22.40 -11.51
N LYS A 798 -58.95 -21.20 -11.94
CA LYS A 798 -59.82 -20.01 -11.97
C LYS A 798 -61.02 -20.15 -12.90
N PHE A 799 -60.89 -21.01 -13.91
CA PHE A 799 -61.89 -21.20 -14.94
C PHE A 799 -62.72 -22.47 -14.73
N ASN A 800 -62.53 -23.17 -13.60
CA ASN A 800 -63.28 -24.37 -13.22
C ASN A 800 -63.33 -25.42 -14.35
N PRO A 801 -62.18 -26.04 -14.70
CA PRO A 801 -62.06 -27.02 -15.78
C PRO A 801 -62.76 -28.35 -15.44
N SER A 802 -63.03 -29.19 -16.45
CA SER A 802 -63.46 -30.58 -16.23
C SER A 802 -62.34 -31.43 -15.62
N GLU A 803 -62.70 -32.54 -14.99
CA GLU A 803 -61.73 -33.50 -14.45
C GLU A 803 -60.86 -34.12 -15.56
N GLU A 804 -61.47 -34.42 -16.71
CA GLU A 804 -60.75 -34.89 -17.91
C GLU A 804 -59.67 -33.89 -18.35
N LEU A 805 -59.99 -32.59 -18.38
CA LEU A 805 -59.03 -31.56 -18.77
C LEU A 805 -57.91 -31.40 -17.74
N ARG A 806 -58.21 -31.54 -16.44
CA ARG A 806 -57.17 -31.59 -15.39
C ARG A 806 -56.19 -32.73 -15.63
N ASP A 807 -56.70 -33.91 -15.99
CA ASP A 807 -55.87 -35.07 -16.29
C ASP A 807 -54.99 -34.87 -17.53
N ARG A 808 -55.52 -34.21 -18.58
CA ARG A 808 -54.72 -33.81 -19.75
C ARG A 808 -53.58 -32.87 -19.37
N VAL A 809 -53.84 -31.86 -18.53
CA VAL A 809 -52.80 -30.90 -18.10
C VAL A 809 -51.72 -31.57 -17.24
N VAL A 810 -52.10 -32.54 -16.39
CA VAL A 810 -51.12 -33.36 -15.65
C VAL A 810 -50.27 -34.24 -16.59
N ARG A 811 -50.87 -34.83 -17.63
CA ARG A 811 -50.09 -35.55 -18.67
C ARG A 811 -49.12 -34.62 -19.39
N PHE A 812 -49.58 -33.42 -19.76
CA PHE A 812 -48.72 -32.41 -20.36
C PHE A 812 -47.58 -31.99 -19.43
N TRP A 813 -47.80 -31.85 -18.12
CA TRP A 813 -46.73 -31.56 -17.15
C TRP A 813 -45.60 -32.59 -17.20
N ASN A 814 -45.92 -33.87 -17.34
CA ASN A 814 -44.92 -34.92 -17.50
C ASN A 814 -44.22 -34.84 -18.87
N LEU A 815 -44.98 -34.66 -19.95
CA LEU A 815 -44.43 -34.51 -21.31
C LEU A 815 -43.51 -33.28 -21.43
N HIS A 816 -43.87 -32.18 -20.78
CA HIS A 816 -43.15 -30.91 -20.79
C HIS A 816 -41.70 -31.05 -20.33
N GLN A 817 -41.40 -32.05 -19.48
CA GLN A 817 -40.08 -32.26 -18.90
C GLN A 817 -39.21 -33.26 -19.69
N THR A 818 -39.77 -33.84 -20.75
CA THR A 818 -39.05 -34.80 -21.60
C THR A 818 -38.12 -34.09 -22.59
N ILE A 819 -37.19 -34.86 -23.17
CA ILE A 819 -36.31 -34.35 -24.24
C ILE A 819 -37.08 -33.84 -25.46
N GLY A 820 -38.32 -34.31 -25.69
CA GLY A 820 -39.12 -33.85 -26.83
C GLY A 820 -39.44 -32.36 -26.77
N ASN A 821 -39.40 -31.76 -25.59
CA ASN A 821 -39.75 -30.36 -25.37
C ASN A 821 -38.53 -29.43 -25.22
N ILE A 822 -37.29 -29.91 -25.32
CA ILE A 822 -36.12 -29.03 -25.16
C ILE A 822 -35.76 -28.29 -26.46
N ILE A 823 -35.09 -27.15 -26.30
CA ILE A 823 -34.50 -26.37 -27.39
C ILE A 823 -33.24 -25.64 -26.92
N LEU A 824 -32.25 -25.50 -27.80
CA LEU A 824 -31.02 -24.74 -27.54
C LEU A 824 -31.10 -23.35 -28.18
N LEU A 825 -31.08 -22.29 -27.35
CA LEU A 825 -31.21 -20.91 -27.80
C LEU A 825 -30.03 -20.04 -27.32
N PRO A 826 -29.65 -18.98 -28.06
CA PRO A 826 -28.70 -17.97 -27.60
C PRO A 826 -29.31 -17.08 -26.49
N THR A 827 -28.53 -16.74 -25.44
CA THR A 827 -29.07 -16.15 -24.19
C THR A 827 -28.55 -14.75 -23.84
N MET A 828 -27.42 -14.30 -24.41
CA MET A 828 -26.56 -13.26 -23.80
C MET A 828 -27.27 -12.10 -23.09
N LEU A 829 -27.09 -12.08 -21.77
CA LEU A 829 -27.48 -11.03 -20.82
C LEU A 829 -26.91 -9.67 -21.23
N THR A 830 -27.78 -8.68 -21.38
CA THR A 830 -27.38 -7.28 -21.43
C THR A 830 -27.50 -6.65 -20.04
N GLN A 831 -26.95 -5.44 -19.85
CA GLN A 831 -27.04 -4.66 -18.60
C GLN A 831 -28.48 -4.50 -18.04
N ASN A 832 -29.51 -4.85 -18.83
CA ASN A 832 -30.93 -4.79 -18.49
C ASN A 832 -31.60 -6.17 -18.30
N LEU A 833 -30.86 -7.28 -18.18
CA LEU A 833 -31.39 -8.63 -17.87
C LEU A 833 -32.42 -9.18 -18.89
N VAL A 834 -32.31 -8.85 -20.18
CA VAL A 834 -33.22 -9.35 -21.23
C VAL A 834 -32.64 -10.61 -21.87
N GLU A 835 -33.33 -11.75 -21.72
CA GLU A 835 -32.98 -13.03 -22.36
C GLU A 835 -33.88 -13.26 -23.60
N ILE A 836 -33.32 -13.73 -24.73
CA ILE A 836 -34.11 -14.32 -25.83
C ILE A 836 -34.52 -15.73 -25.40
N ASN A 837 -35.47 -15.79 -24.48
CA ASN A 837 -36.01 -17.04 -23.97
C ASN A 837 -37.54 -17.00 -24.07
N LEU A 838 -38.17 -18.17 -24.09
CA LEU A 838 -39.62 -18.26 -24.25
C LEU A 838 -40.37 -17.80 -22.99
N THR A 839 -39.67 -17.58 -21.87
CA THR A 839 -40.25 -17.35 -20.53
C THR A 839 -40.26 -15.89 -20.03
N ARG A 840 -39.25 -15.08 -20.36
CA ARG A 840 -39.02 -13.72 -19.79
C ARG A 840 -39.44 -12.57 -20.71
N ALA A 841 -39.57 -12.79 -22.02
CA ALA A 841 -40.10 -11.79 -22.96
C ALA A 841 -41.64 -11.82 -23.04
N LYS A 842 -42.32 -11.88 -21.89
CA LYS A 842 -43.79 -12.03 -21.72
C LYS A 842 -44.67 -11.11 -22.59
N ARG A 843 -44.12 -9.99 -23.07
CA ARG A 843 -44.85 -8.96 -23.82
C ARG A 843 -44.82 -9.14 -25.34
N LEU A 844 -43.89 -9.92 -25.89
CA LEU A 844 -43.68 -9.99 -27.34
C LEU A 844 -44.41 -11.17 -27.99
N TRP A 845 -44.17 -12.39 -27.51
CA TRP A 845 -44.75 -13.63 -28.09
C TRP A 845 -45.61 -14.43 -27.11
N ARG A 846 -45.94 -13.86 -25.94
CA ARG A 846 -46.85 -14.45 -24.94
C ARG A 846 -46.55 -15.93 -24.59
N ASN A 847 -45.29 -16.33 -24.65
CA ASN A 847 -44.80 -17.69 -24.38
C ASN A 847 -45.28 -18.78 -25.37
N TYR A 848 -45.78 -18.42 -26.57
CA TYR A 848 -46.13 -19.37 -27.61
C TYR A 848 -45.03 -19.49 -28.68
N PRO A 849 -44.66 -20.72 -29.08
CA PRO A 849 -43.55 -20.93 -30.01
C PRO A 849 -43.85 -20.45 -31.44
N ASP A 850 -45.09 -20.53 -31.91
CA ASP A 850 -45.48 -20.01 -33.24
C ASP A 850 -45.26 -18.50 -33.37
N SER A 851 -45.64 -17.76 -32.33
CA SER A 851 -45.50 -16.31 -32.23
C SER A 851 -44.03 -15.91 -32.10
N PHE A 852 -43.23 -16.69 -31.35
CA PHE A 852 -41.79 -16.51 -31.26
C PHE A 852 -41.11 -16.71 -32.62
N LEU A 853 -41.44 -17.78 -33.34
CA LEU A 853 -40.85 -18.09 -34.64
C LEU A 853 -41.23 -17.07 -35.72
N LYS A 854 -42.47 -16.56 -35.66
CA LYS A 854 -42.91 -15.45 -36.51
C LYS A 854 -42.03 -14.22 -36.33
N GLU A 855 -41.91 -13.72 -35.10
CA GLU A 855 -41.09 -12.52 -34.79
C GLU A 855 -39.61 -12.75 -35.12
N LEU A 856 -39.09 -13.96 -34.89
CA LEU A 856 -37.72 -14.30 -35.22
C LEU A 856 -37.47 -14.30 -36.73
N ARG A 857 -38.40 -14.82 -37.53
CA ARG A 857 -38.31 -14.78 -38.99
C ARG A 857 -38.41 -13.36 -39.52
N GLU A 858 -39.34 -12.57 -38.98
CA GLU A 858 -39.51 -11.17 -39.35
C GLU A 858 -38.24 -10.35 -39.06
N GLU A 859 -37.54 -10.61 -37.95
CA GLU A 859 -36.27 -9.92 -37.66
C GLU A 859 -35.09 -10.40 -38.51
N LEU A 860 -34.97 -11.73 -38.71
CA LEU A 860 -33.80 -12.31 -39.39
C LEU A 860 -33.88 -12.19 -40.91
N VAL A 861 -35.07 -12.33 -41.48
CA VAL A 861 -35.28 -12.52 -42.92
C VAL A 861 -36.09 -11.37 -43.55
N ASP A 862 -37.16 -10.92 -42.90
CA ASP A 862 -38.04 -9.91 -43.50
C ASP A 862 -37.55 -8.47 -43.23
N GLU A 863 -37.66 -7.58 -44.22
CA GLU A 863 -37.31 -6.15 -44.04
C GLU A 863 -38.50 -5.31 -43.57
N THR A 864 -39.68 -5.91 -43.51
CA THR A 864 -40.94 -5.24 -43.22
C THR A 864 -41.35 -5.48 -41.78
N HIS A 865 -41.13 -4.45 -40.95
CA HIS A 865 -41.49 -4.38 -39.52
C HIS A 865 -40.51 -5.06 -38.56
N ARG A 866 -39.46 -4.34 -38.14
CA ARG A 866 -38.49 -4.81 -37.14
C ARG A 866 -38.87 -4.38 -35.73
N ASN A 867 -39.02 -5.37 -34.86
CA ASN A 867 -39.23 -5.15 -33.44
C ASN A 867 -37.95 -4.56 -32.81
N LYS A 868 -38.01 -3.32 -32.32
CA LYS A 868 -36.85 -2.58 -31.79
C LYS A 868 -36.08 -3.34 -30.70
N TYR A 869 -36.75 -4.21 -29.95
CA TYR A 869 -36.12 -5.03 -28.91
C TYR A 869 -35.29 -6.18 -29.52
N LEU A 870 -35.86 -6.93 -30.46
CA LEU A 870 -35.16 -8.02 -31.17
C LEU A 870 -34.01 -7.49 -32.04
N GLN A 871 -34.20 -6.32 -32.67
CA GLN A 871 -33.17 -5.67 -33.48
C GLN A 871 -31.89 -5.35 -32.70
N SER A 872 -32.03 -4.81 -31.48
CA SER A 872 -30.89 -4.50 -30.60
C SER A 872 -30.11 -5.76 -30.21
N GLU A 873 -30.82 -6.85 -29.91
CA GLU A 873 -30.19 -8.10 -29.49
C GLU A 873 -29.55 -8.87 -30.64
N CYS A 874 -30.21 -8.94 -31.80
CA CYS A 874 -29.64 -9.54 -33.01
C CYS A 874 -28.41 -8.76 -33.50
N TYR A 875 -28.34 -7.44 -33.28
CA TYR A 875 -27.15 -6.64 -33.60
C TYR A 875 -25.96 -6.93 -32.67
N LYS A 876 -26.19 -7.02 -31.36
CA LYS A 876 -25.15 -7.36 -30.37
C LYS A 876 -24.57 -8.75 -30.62
N ASN A 877 -25.44 -9.70 -30.98
CA ASN A 877 -25.10 -11.10 -31.23
C ASN A 877 -24.98 -11.44 -32.73
N ARG A 878 -24.66 -10.46 -33.57
CA ARG A 878 -24.68 -10.60 -35.04
C ARG A 878 -23.83 -11.74 -35.59
N LYS A 879 -22.80 -12.19 -34.87
CA LYS A 879 -21.96 -13.32 -35.26
C LYS A 879 -22.71 -14.66 -35.14
N ILE A 880 -23.46 -14.85 -34.06
CA ILE A 880 -24.29 -16.04 -33.83
C ILE A 880 -25.34 -16.19 -34.95
N TYR A 881 -25.99 -15.08 -35.31
CA TYR A 881 -27.07 -15.06 -36.30
C TYR A 881 -26.61 -14.88 -37.75
N ALA A 882 -25.30 -14.79 -38.01
CA ALA A 882 -24.78 -14.40 -39.33
C ALA A 882 -25.31 -15.30 -40.47
N ARG A 883 -25.38 -16.62 -40.21
CA ARG A 883 -25.85 -17.61 -41.18
C ARG A 883 -27.38 -17.78 -41.24
N CYS A 884 -28.14 -17.06 -40.42
CA CYS A 884 -29.60 -17.22 -40.31
C CYS A 884 -30.38 -16.08 -40.97
N LYS A 885 -29.70 -15.08 -41.57
CA LYS A 885 -30.30 -13.86 -42.11
C LYS A 885 -30.89 -13.96 -43.53
N THR A 886 -30.82 -15.13 -44.15
CA THR A 886 -31.45 -15.39 -45.44
C THR A 886 -32.57 -16.41 -45.25
N LYS A 887 -33.48 -16.51 -46.22
CA LYS A 887 -34.51 -17.54 -46.21
C LYS A 887 -33.90 -18.94 -46.04
N GLU A 888 -32.87 -19.26 -46.82
CA GLU A 888 -32.17 -20.55 -46.75
C GLU A 888 -31.50 -20.78 -45.39
N GLY A 889 -30.95 -19.71 -44.81
CA GLY A 889 -30.33 -19.72 -43.49
C GLY A 889 -31.34 -19.99 -42.37
N PHE A 890 -32.51 -19.36 -42.45
CA PHE A 890 -33.62 -19.58 -41.52
C PHE A 890 -34.21 -20.99 -41.66
N ASP A 891 -34.46 -21.45 -42.88
CA ASP A 891 -34.97 -22.80 -43.14
C ASP A 891 -33.98 -23.87 -42.64
N ARG A 892 -32.67 -23.64 -42.80
CA ARG A 892 -31.63 -24.48 -42.20
C ARG A 892 -31.72 -24.46 -40.68
N LEU A 893 -31.82 -23.28 -40.07
CA LEU A 893 -31.95 -23.16 -38.61
C LEU A 893 -33.14 -23.96 -38.08
N MET A 894 -34.30 -23.88 -38.75
CA MET A 894 -35.50 -24.64 -38.37
C MET A 894 -35.30 -26.16 -38.49
N ARG A 895 -34.56 -26.63 -39.50
CA ARG A 895 -34.18 -28.05 -39.61
C ARG A 895 -33.19 -28.51 -38.55
N GLU A 896 -32.21 -27.68 -38.23
CA GLU A 896 -31.23 -27.99 -37.19
C GLU A 896 -31.87 -28.02 -35.80
N LEU A 897 -32.88 -27.16 -35.56
CA LEU A 897 -33.64 -27.12 -34.29
C LEU A 897 -34.84 -28.08 -34.24
N LEU A 898 -35.13 -28.81 -35.33
CA LEU A 898 -36.27 -29.72 -35.47
C LEU A 898 -37.64 -29.02 -35.28
N LEU A 899 -37.84 -27.90 -35.98
CA LEU A 899 -39.03 -27.01 -35.87
C LEU A 899 -39.81 -26.86 -37.18
N GLU A 900 -39.56 -27.71 -38.18
CA GLU A 900 -40.20 -27.64 -39.50
C GLU A 900 -41.72 -27.78 -39.42
N ASP A 901 -42.23 -28.47 -38.39
CA ASP A 901 -43.67 -28.64 -38.13
C ASP A 901 -44.38 -27.32 -37.80
N PHE A 902 -43.63 -26.26 -37.49
CA PHE A 902 -44.17 -24.91 -37.27
C PHE A 902 -44.25 -24.07 -38.54
N LEU A 903 -43.79 -24.58 -39.68
CA LEU A 903 -43.77 -23.86 -40.95
C LEU A 903 -44.84 -24.37 -41.92
N ASP A 904 -45.29 -23.50 -42.82
CA ASP A 904 -46.12 -23.87 -43.97
C ASP A 904 -45.25 -24.33 -45.15
N GLU A 905 -45.91 -24.68 -46.27
CA GLU A 905 -45.25 -25.09 -47.52
C GLU A 905 -44.30 -24.04 -48.12
N ASN A 906 -44.40 -22.78 -47.70
CA ASN A 906 -43.57 -21.67 -48.17
C ASN A 906 -42.40 -21.35 -47.22
N GLY A 907 -42.30 -22.03 -46.07
CA GLY A 907 -41.33 -21.76 -45.01
C GLY A 907 -41.73 -20.58 -44.11
N LEU A 908 -43.03 -20.29 -44.02
CA LEU A 908 -43.57 -19.24 -43.15
C LEU A 908 -44.13 -19.86 -41.84
N PRO A 909 -43.86 -19.27 -40.66
CA PRO A 909 -44.43 -19.70 -39.40
C PRO A 909 -45.97 -19.70 -39.44
N VAL A 910 -46.55 -20.84 -39.10
CA VAL A 910 -48.00 -21.04 -39.04
C VAL A 910 -48.53 -20.51 -37.71
N HIS A 911 -49.54 -19.65 -37.75
CA HIS A 911 -50.26 -19.25 -36.55
C HIS A 911 -51.14 -20.42 -36.06
N ARG A 912 -50.76 -21.03 -34.94
CA ARG A 912 -51.37 -22.26 -34.40
C ARG A 912 -52.15 -22.05 -33.11
N PHE A 913 -51.74 -21.08 -32.28
CA PHE A 913 -52.31 -20.91 -30.95
C PHE A 913 -53.06 -19.58 -30.80
N ALA A 914 -54.06 -19.56 -29.92
CA ALA A 914 -54.89 -18.38 -29.67
C ALA A 914 -54.15 -17.21 -28.98
N GLY A 915 -52.94 -17.44 -28.43
CA GLY A 915 -52.16 -16.39 -27.80
C GLY A 915 -52.73 -15.88 -26.46
N VAL A 916 -53.59 -16.66 -25.80
CA VAL A 916 -54.25 -16.27 -24.53
C VAL A 916 -53.49 -16.79 -23.31
N GLY A 917 -53.56 -16.07 -22.20
CA GLY A 917 -53.03 -16.52 -20.90
C GLY A 917 -54.08 -16.51 -19.79
N SER A 918 -53.87 -17.31 -18.74
CA SER A 918 -54.82 -17.44 -17.62
C SER A 918 -54.98 -16.17 -16.76
N MET A 919 -54.24 -15.10 -17.07
CA MET A 919 -54.22 -13.82 -16.36
C MET A 919 -54.74 -12.66 -17.22
N ASP A 920 -55.13 -12.92 -18.47
CA ASP A 920 -55.59 -11.89 -19.39
C ASP A 920 -56.93 -11.31 -18.91
N LYS A 921 -57.05 -9.97 -18.93
CA LYS A 921 -58.25 -9.27 -18.44
C LYS A 921 -59.42 -9.45 -19.43
N GLY A 922 -60.60 -9.81 -18.92
CA GLY A 922 -61.81 -9.94 -19.71
C GLY A 922 -61.94 -11.23 -20.51
N LEU A 923 -61.05 -12.21 -20.29
CA LEU A 923 -61.12 -13.52 -20.93
C LEU A 923 -62.26 -14.35 -20.31
N ASP A 924 -63.19 -14.83 -21.14
CA ASP A 924 -64.28 -15.69 -20.69
C ASP A 924 -63.85 -17.16 -20.60
N LYS A 925 -64.63 -17.95 -19.85
CA LYS A 925 -64.34 -19.36 -19.56
C LYS A 925 -64.29 -20.23 -20.82
N GLU A 926 -65.22 -20.04 -21.76
CA GLU A 926 -65.33 -20.90 -22.94
C GLU A 926 -64.15 -20.69 -23.88
N THR A 927 -63.80 -19.43 -24.15
CA THR A 927 -62.63 -19.06 -24.95
C THR A 927 -61.33 -19.57 -24.34
N TYR A 928 -61.15 -19.43 -23.01
CA TYR A 928 -59.95 -19.93 -22.34
C TYR A 928 -59.81 -21.45 -22.41
N LEU A 929 -60.88 -22.20 -22.07
CA LEU A 929 -60.82 -23.66 -22.05
C LEU A 929 -60.64 -24.24 -23.47
N LYS A 930 -61.24 -23.62 -24.49
CA LYS A 930 -61.00 -24.00 -25.89
C LYS A 930 -59.53 -23.83 -26.28
N ALA A 931 -58.91 -22.71 -25.92
CA ALA A 931 -57.49 -22.48 -26.19
C ALA A 931 -56.58 -23.46 -25.44
N VAL A 932 -56.99 -23.89 -24.23
CA VAL A 932 -56.30 -24.94 -23.48
C VAL A 932 -56.37 -26.28 -24.22
N ASP A 933 -57.55 -26.70 -24.69
CA ASP A 933 -57.71 -27.95 -25.44
C ASP A 933 -56.91 -27.94 -26.75
N GLU A 934 -56.98 -26.86 -27.52
CA GLU A 934 -56.20 -26.72 -28.78
C GLU A 934 -54.69 -26.79 -28.54
N TYR A 935 -54.21 -26.19 -27.44
CA TYR A 935 -52.80 -26.27 -27.07
C TYR A 935 -52.37 -27.68 -26.68
N LEU A 936 -53.20 -28.39 -25.90
CA LEU A 936 -52.93 -29.76 -25.47
C LEU A 936 -52.99 -30.74 -26.64
N ASP A 937 -53.96 -30.62 -27.54
CA ASP A 937 -54.09 -31.46 -28.74
C ASP A 937 -52.81 -31.43 -29.59
N PHE A 938 -52.20 -30.25 -29.71
CA PHE A 938 -50.93 -30.10 -30.42
C PHE A 938 -49.77 -30.72 -29.64
N CYS A 939 -49.59 -30.34 -28.36
CA CYS A 939 -48.45 -30.75 -27.56
C CYS A 939 -48.40 -32.26 -27.29
N GLU A 940 -49.55 -32.89 -27.05
CA GLU A 940 -49.65 -34.35 -26.82
C GLU A 940 -49.21 -35.17 -28.04
N LYS A 941 -49.26 -34.59 -29.24
CA LYS A 941 -48.79 -35.23 -30.48
C LYS A 941 -47.34 -34.85 -30.82
N GLU A 942 -47.02 -33.55 -30.70
CA GLU A 942 -45.76 -33.00 -31.19
C GLU A 942 -44.56 -33.40 -30.32
N ILE A 943 -44.70 -33.32 -28.99
CA ILE A 943 -43.57 -33.53 -28.08
C ILE A 943 -43.00 -34.96 -28.21
N PRO A 944 -43.84 -36.03 -28.22
CA PRO A 944 -43.33 -37.38 -28.44
C PRO A 944 -42.67 -37.58 -29.82
N LEU A 945 -43.20 -36.92 -30.86
CA LEU A 945 -42.65 -37.02 -32.21
C LEU A 945 -41.27 -36.34 -32.30
N ARG A 946 -41.10 -35.18 -31.67
CA ARG A 946 -39.80 -34.52 -31.57
C ARG A 946 -38.82 -35.31 -30.72
N ALA A 947 -39.27 -35.98 -29.66
CA ALA A 947 -38.41 -36.87 -28.88
C ALA A 947 -37.83 -38.00 -29.75
N ASP A 948 -38.64 -38.62 -30.61
CA ASP A 948 -38.16 -39.65 -31.54
C ASP A 948 -37.09 -39.08 -32.50
N ARG A 949 -37.33 -37.89 -33.07
CA ARG A 949 -36.36 -37.22 -33.98
C ARG A 949 -35.04 -36.87 -33.28
N ILE A 950 -35.10 -36.46 -32.01
CA ILE A 950 -33.92 -36.16 -31.18
C ILE A 950 -33.13 -37.45 -30.92
N ILE A 951 -33.82 -38.54 -30.55
CA ILE A 951 -33.20 -39.85 -30.31
C ILE A 951 -32.52 -40.37 -31.57
N ASP A 952 -33.17 -40.28 -32.73
CA ASP A 952 -32.60 -40.73 -33.99
C ASP A 952 -31.34 -39.96 -34.38
N ARG A 953 -31.34 -38.63 -34.20
CA ARG A 953 -30.14 -37.82 -34.41
C ARG A 953 -29.03 -38.16 -33.40
N LEU A 954 -29.38 -38.45 -32.15
CA LEU A 954 -28.42 -38.82 -31.12
C LEU A 954 -27.78 -40.19 -31.41
N LYS A 955 -28.55 -41.18 -31.89
CA LYS A 955 -28.03 -42.48 -32.34
C LYS A 955 -27.00 -42.30 -33.44
N ASP A 956 -27.32 -41.52 -34.48
CA ASP A 956 -26.39 -41.26 -35.58
C ASP A 956 -25.08 -40.61 -35.10
N ILE A 957 -25.15 -39.69 -34.14
CA ILE A 957 -23.94 -39.06 -33.57
C ILE A 957 -23.10 -40.07 -32.77
N LEU A 958 -23.74 -40.93 -31.98
CA LEU A 958 -23.09 -41.92 -31.13
C LEU A 958 -22.51 -43.10 -31.93
N ASP A 959 -23.11 -43.47 -33.07
CA ASP A 959 -22.61 -44.54 -33.93
C ASP A 959 -21.39 -44.09 -34.76
N ASN A 960 -21.28 -42.78 -35.03
CA ASN A 960 -20.21 -42.17 -35.82
C ASN A 960 -19.00 -41.66 -34.98
N ASN A 961 -19.02 -41.79 -33.64
CA ASN A 961 -17.96 -41.36 -32.71
C ASN A 961 -17.78 -42.34 -31.55
#